data_AF-A0A8C5THU3-F1
#
_entry.id   AF-A0A8C5THU3-F1
#
_cell.length_a   1.000
_cell.length_b   1.000
_cell.length_c   1.000
_cell.angle_alpha   90.00
_cell.angle_beta   90.00
_cell.angle_gamma   90.00
#
_symmetry.space_group_name_H-M   'P 1'
#
loop_
_entity.id
_entity.type
_entity.pdbx_description
1 polymer ?
#
loop_
_entity_poly.entity_id
_entity_poly.type
_entity_poly.pdbx_seq_one_letter_code
_entity_poly.pdbx_strand_id
1 'polypeptide(L)'
;MDKYQEQPHLLDRHLEGMMNSLLDIIRDSGSPPPLVHLAFKFLYIITKVRGYKRFLPLFPHEVRDLQPVLDMLAKQNPRDPDTWETRYMLLLWLSMICLIPFDLARFDGNLVSMEGQARQPTMDRILEIAKCYLVVSDKARDAAAVLVSKFIVRPDVRQSRMADFLDWVLSMLSKSSSQTMEGTVIVNGMLQALAQLFKHGKREDCLPYAATVLKCLDNCKLSESNQMVLRKLGMKLVQRLGLTFVKPKVAKWRSQLLIGLKDKDTIVRWSAAKGIGRITGRLPKELADDVIGSLLDCFSFQETDNAWHGGCLALAELGRRGLLLPSRISDVVPVMLKALTYDEKRGACSVGSNVRDAACYVCWAFARAYEPAELIPFINHISSALVIAAVFDRDVNCRRAASAAFQENVGRQGTFPHGIDILTAADYFAVGNRVNCYLTISVYIAGFPEYTQPMIDHLVNMKINHWDGVIRELSTKALHNITPQAPEYMANVVLPRLLPLSVGSDLHTRHGAILACAEITHALWYLSCYQSYFLTVCTLIEKLSLSKMPFKGDPIIGGWQWLINDSLRHLTLVSSGARQHIKECAVSALAALCNEFYINERGEADPALQDELVTQYVSELQNAEEMIRCGFSRALGALPRFLLKGRLQQVLEGLKKVTQISPEDVSFAESRRDALIAIAKVCQTVGVKGDGSQEEYVCRDNVDQIYATLLTGVTDYTTDSRGDVGGWVREAAMTSLMEVTLLLVQNEAELINANICKQIMCWLAQQSAEKIDKFRAHAGSVFLTLLHFDHPPVPHIPHREELERIFPRSEKETLNWNAASEAFPRITQLLGLPSYQYHVLLGLSVSVGGLTETTLRYSAQSLFDYMKKIQSDPSALESFCETLLKVFEDNLRNDRVSVPLLTMLDQMLANGCFDMFTEQENHPFPVKLFTLCKEEIKRSKDIRKLRSSIGVDITPTFVPVGTTCGSSISHQDLRVSFLLSSWDCLGQHSFPSLAFDQDTSSSRFCGLIQFQGDMREKIFFQLFLLLCHPFPIVRKTTASQVYEMLLTYGDVVDVAVLEQVMAILSDTNW
;
A
#
# COMPACT_ATOMS: atom_id res chain seq x y z
N MET A 1 48.93 -31.21 12.13
CA MET A 1 48.39 -30.55 13.34
C MET A 1 49.28 -29.42 13.83
N ASP A 2 50.60 -29.59 13.94
CA ASP A 2 51.46 -28.54 14.51
C ASP A 2 51.52 -27.22 13.72
N LYS A 3 51.37 -27.27 12.39
CA LYS A 3 51.24 -26.07 11.54
C LYS A 3 50.03 -25.18 11.91
N TYR A 4 49.02 -25.74 12.59
CA TYR A 4 47.85 -24.99 13.05
C TYR A 4 48.05 -24.35 14.43
N GLN A 5 49.20 -24.51 15.10
CA GLN A 5 49.43 -23.90 16.42
C GLN A 5 49.44 -22.37 16.38
N GLU A 6 49.86 -21.76 15.26
CA GLU A 6 49.83 -20.29 15.08
C GLU A 6 48.41 -19.75 14.89
N GLN A 7 47.55 -20.52 14.23
CA GLN A 7 46.14 -20.16 13.97
C GLN A 7 45.19 -21.31 14.34
N PRO A 8 45.09 -21.68 15.62
CA PRO A 8 44.40 -22.90 16.04
C PRO A 8 42.89 -22.84 15.84
N HIS A 9 42.32 -21.64 15.72
CA HIS A 9 40.91 -21.41 15.46
C HIS A 9 40.43 -21.92 14.09
N LEU A 10 41.34 -22.08 13.11
CA LEU A 10 40.99 -22.64 11.79
C LEU A 10 40.46 -24.08 11.87
N LEU A 11 40.77 -24.79 12.95
CA LEU A 11 40.30 -26.15 13.18
C LEU A 11 38.83 -26.21 13.63
N ASP A 12 38.24 -25.10 14.12
CA ASP A 12 36.94 -25.10 14.82
C ASP A 12 35.81 -25.80 14.04
N ARG A 13 35.70 -25.52 12.74
CA ARG A 13 34.67 -26.11 11.86
C ARG A 13 34.85 -27.61 11.58
N HIS A 14 36.01 -28.18 11.89
CA HIS A 14 36.34 -29.58 11.62
C HIS A 14 36.47 -30.42 12.90
N LEU A 15 36.49 -29.80 14.09
CA LEU A 15 36.75 -30.50 15.36
C LEU A 15 35.74 -31.61 15.65
N GLU A 16 34.45 -31.34 15.41
CA GLU A 16 33.38 -32.29 15.70
C GLU A 16 33.46 -33.51 14.79
N GLY A 17 33.67 -33.31 13.48
CA GLY A 17 33.88 -34.40 12.53
C GLY A 17 35.11 -35.25 12.87
N MET A 18 36.25 -34.60 13.14
CA MET A 18 37.49 -35.30 13.52
C MET A 18 37.34 -36.08 14.84
N MET A 19 36.62 -35.53 15.81
CA MET A 19 36.34 -36.19 17.08
C MET A 19 35.45 -37.41 16.87
N ASN A 20 34.34 -37.28 16.15
CA ASN A 20 33.40 -38.39 15.92
C ASN A 20 34.09 -39.57 15.22
N SER A 21 34.89 -39.31 14.17
CA SER A 21 35.64 -40.38 13.49
C SER A 21 36.61 -41.13 14.41
N LEU A 22 37.22 -40.45 15.38
CA LEU A 22 38.11 -41.08 16.36
C LEU A 22 37.31 -41.82 17.46
N LEU A 23 36.16 -41.29 17.86
CA LEU A 23 35.27 -41.94 18.82
C LEU A 23 34.62 -43.21 18.27
N ASP A 24 34.35 -43.28 16.96
CA ASP A 24 33.84 -44.49 16.32
C ASP A 24 34.85 -45.65 16.44
N ILE A 25 36.14 -45.36 16.24
CA ILE A 25 37.23 -46.33 16.45
C ILE A 25 37.33 -46.74 17.92
N ILE A 26 37.13 -45.79 18.85
CA ILE A 26 37.22 -46.05 20.30
C ILE A 26 36.04 -46.91 20.80
N ARG A 27 34.85 -46.72 20.24
CA ARG A 27 33.62 -47.41 20.64
C ARG A 27 33.45 -48.78 19.99
N ASP A 28 34.17 -49.07 18.91
CA ASP A 28 34.15 -50.36 18.24
C ASP A 28 34.78 -51.48 19.09
N SER A 29 33.97 -52.47 19.49
CA SER A 29 34.43 -53.62 20.27
C SER A 29 35.43 -54.53 19.52
N GLY A 30 35.52 -54.43 18.20
CA GLY A 30 36.48 -55.16 17.37
C GLY A 30 37.87 -54.50 17.27
N SER A 31 38.02 -53.25 17.75
CA SER A 31 39.26 -52.50 17.60
C SER A 31 40.36 -52.96 18.58
N PRO A 32 41.58 -53.25 18.10
CA PRO A 32 42.66 -53.73 18.97
C PRO A 32 43.15 -52.64 19.94
N PRO A 33 43.56 -52.97 21.18
CA PRO A 33 43.93 -51.97 22.19
C PRO A 33 44.96 -50.91 21.74
N PRO A 34 46.02 -51.25 20.96
CA PRO A 34 46.96 -50.24 20.45
C PRO A 34 46.31 -49.18 19.55
N LEU A 35 45.29 -49.57 18.77
CA LEU A 35 44.55 -48.64 17.89
C LEU A 35 43.70 -47.66 18.72
N VAL A 36 43.07 -48.16 19.79
CA VAL A 36 42.30 -47.32 20.72
C VAL A 36 43.20 -46.30 21.41
N HIS A 37 44.38 -46.72 21.88
CA HIS A 37 45.37 -45.80 22.46
C HIS A 37 45.86 -44.75 21.45
N LEU A 38 46.07 -45.14 20.19
CA LEU A 38 46.46 -44.22 19.12
C LEU A 38 45.35 -43.20 18.81
N ALA A 39 44.08 -43.62 18.80
CA ALA A 39 42.94 -42.72 18.61
C ALA A 39 42.88 -41.65 19.72
N PHE A 40 43.06 -42.04 20.99
CA PHE A 40 43.15 -41.07 22.10
C PHE A 40 44.36 -40.15 22.00
N LYS A 41 45.50 -40.64 21.50
CA LYS A 41 46.68 -39.81 21.24
C LYS A 41 46.39 -38.72 20.20
N PHE A 42 45.65 -39.04 19.14
CA PHE A 42 45.21 -38.04 18.16
C PHE A 42 44.22 -37.05 18.75
N LEU A 43 43.25 -37.51 19.55
CA LEU A 43 42.35 -36.61 20.29
C LEU A 43 43.16 -35.66 21.20
N TYR A 44 44.18 -36.16 21.89
CA TYR A 44 45.05 -35.32 22.70
C TYR A 44 45.81 -34.29 21.85
N ILE A 45 46.37 -34.65 20.70
CA ILE A 45 47.04 -33.71 19.79
C ILE A 45 46.08 -32.60 19.35
N ILE A 46 44.84 -32.94 19.02
CA ILE A 46 43.79 -31.95 18.66
C ILE A 46 43.54 -31.00 19.83
N THR A 47 43.35 -31.53 21.05
CA THR A 47 43.15 -30.68 22.25
C THR A 47 44.36 -29.83 22.60
N LYS A 48 45.58 -30.31 22.34
CA LYS A 48 46.83 -29.58 22.58
C LYS A 48 46.94 -28.37 21.65
N VAL A 49 46.62 -28.53 20.37
CA VAL A 49 46.69 -27.45 19.37
C VAL A 49 45.55 -26.45 19.57
N ARG A 50 44.30 -26.91 19.67
CA ARG A 50 43.15 -26.00 19.77
C ARG A 50 42.94 -25.39 21.16
N GLY A 51 43.31 -26.15 22.19
CA GLY A 51 42.99 -25.90 23.59
C GLY A 51 41.83 -26.75 24.08
N TYR A 52 42.07 -27.56 25.11
CA TYR A 52 41.11 -28.53 25.64
C TYR A 52 39.74 -27.92 25.99
N LYS A 53 39.68 -26.66 26.44
CA LYS A 53 38.41 -26.00 26.84
C LYS A 53 37.43 -25.80 25.70
N ARG A 54 37.93 -25.59 24.47
CA ARG A 54 37.06 -25.44 23.28
C ARG A 54 36.61 -26.80 22.75
N PHE A 55 37.47 -27.81 22.91
CA PHE A 55 37.18 -29.18 22.52
C PHE A 55 36.22 -29.89 23.48
N LEU A 56 36.33 -29.62 24.78
CA LEU A 56 35.60 -30.33 25.84
C LEU A 56 34.08 -30.38 25.64
N PRO A 57 33.38 -29.31 25.24
CA PRO A 57 31.92 -29.36 25.01
C PRO A 57 31.49 -30.27 23.87
N LEU A 58 32.39 -30.66 22.96
CA LEU A 58 32.07 -31.52 21.82
C LEU A 58 31.93 -32.98 22.24
N PHE A 59 32.54 -33.40 23.36
CA PHE A 59 32.44 -34.79 23.81
C PHE A 59 30.97 -35.20 24.03
N PRO A 60 30.58 -36.42 23.58
CA PRO A 60 29.27 -36.95 23.91
C PRO A 60 29.15 -37.13 25.42
N HIS A 61 28.00 -36.79 25.96
CA HIS A 61 27.73 -36.77 27.40
C HIS A 61 26.40 -37.45 27.68
N GLU A 62 26.20 -38.62 27.08
CA GLU A 62 25.00 -39.42 27.22
C GLU A 62 25.16 -40.49 28.30
N VAL A 63 24.04 -40.97 28.85
CA VAL A 63 24.01 -42.01 29.89
C VAL A 63 24.70 -43.30 29.43
N ARG A 64 24.57 -43.65 28.14
CA ARG A 64 25.20 -44.85 27.55
C ARG A 64 26.72 -44.84 27.60
N ASP A 65 27.35 -43.67 27.72
CA ASP A 65 28.81 -43.53 27.74
C ASP A 65 29.41 -43.69 29.14
N LEU A 66 28.60 -43.57 30.20
CA LEU A 66 29.08 -43.56 31.59
C LEU A 66 29.80 -44.84 31.98
N GLN A 67 29.14 -45.99 31.82
CA GLN A 67 29.69 -47.28 32.22
C GLN A 67 30.89 -47.71 31.35
N PRO A 68 30.84 -47.59 29.99
CA PRO A 68 32.00 -47.88 29.14
C PRO A 68 33.24 -47.04 29.49
N VAL A 69 33.10 -45.73 29.70
CA VAL A 69 34.24 -44.86 30.03
C VAL A 69 34.82 -45.20 31.41
N LEU A 70 33.99 -45.52 32.40
CA LEU A 70 34.45 -45.99 33.71
C LEU A 70 35.21 -47.31 33.62
N ASP A 71 34.73 -48.26 32.81
CA ASP A 71 35.37 -49.56 32.66
C ASP A 71 36.69 -49.45 31.88
N MET A 72 36.76 -48.56 30.89
CA MET A 72 38.01 -48.23 30.21
C MET A 72 39.03 -47.61 31.16
N LEU A 73 38.62 -46.68 32.03
CA LEU A 73 39.49 -46.06 33.05
C LEU A 73 39.97 -47.06 34.09
N ALA A 74 39.12 -48.00 34.52
CA ALA A 74 39.47 -49.03 35.49
C ALA A 74 40.54 -50.01 34.96
N LYS A 75 40.61 -50.21 33.64
CA LYS A 75 41.62 -51.04 32.98
C LYS A 75 42.98 -50.33 32.79
N GLN A 76 43.06 -49.02 33.02
CA GLN A 76 44.31 -48.27 32.85
C GLN A 76 45.21 -48.38 34.08
N ASN A 77 46.52 -48.43 33.86
CA ASN A 77 47.51 -48.32 34.93
C ASN A 77 47.90 -46.85 35.15
N PRO A 78 47.68 -46.25 36.35
CA PRO A 78 48.03 -44.86 36.62
C PRO A 78 49.52 -44.53 36.53
N ARG A 79 50.40 -45.55 36.62
CA ARG A 79 51.86 -45.40 36.57
C ARG A 79 52.47 -45.70 35.21
N ASP A 80 51.67 -46.08 34.21
CA ASP A 80 52.16 -46.41 32.88
C ASP A 80 52.57 -45.15 32.10
N PRO A 81 53.86 -44.98 31.72
CA PRO A 81 54.31 -43.79 31.01
C PRO A 81 53.85 -43.72 29.55
N ASP A 82 53.43 -44.81 28.92
CA ASP A 82 53.22 -44.87 27.47
C ASP A 82 51.78 -44.51 27.04
N THR A 83 50.80 -44.62 27.93
CA THR A 83 49.37 -44.44 27.63
C THR A 83 48.69 -43.28 28.38
N TRP A 84 49.49 -42.32 28.88
CA TRP A 84 48.94 -41.21 29.68
C TRP A 84 47.96 -40.32 28.91
N GLU A 85 48.09 -40.19 27.58
CA GLU A 85 47.14 -39.47 26.74
C GLU A 85 45.74 -40.09 26.77
N THR A 86 45.66 -41.43 26.81
CA THR A 86 44.40 -42.15 26.96
C THR A 86 43.73 -41.79 28.28
N ARG A 87 44.48 -41.85 29.38
CA ARG A 87 43.96 -41.51 30.71
C ARG A 87 43.51 -40.05 30.79
N TYR A 88 44.30 -39.13 30.24
CA TYR A 88 43.97 -37.71 30.16
C TYR A 88 42.66 -37.45 29.41
N MET A 89 42.48 -38.06 28.23
CA MET A 89 41.29 -37.86 27.42
C MET A 89 40.05 -38.53 28.03
N LEU A 90 40.19 -39.72 28.62
CA LEU A 90 39.11 -40.41 29.33
C LEU A 90 38.62 -39.61 30.55
N LEU A 91 39.52 -39.00 31.33
CA LEU A 91 39.14 -38.14 32.47
C LEU A 91 38.41 -36.87 32.02
N LEU A 92 38.82 -36.28 30.89
CA LEU A 92 38.11 -35.14 30.30
C LEU A 92 36.72 -35.55 29.78
N TRP A 93 36.61 -36.71 29.13
CA TRP A 93 35.33 -37.23 28.67
C TRP A 93 34.40 -37.54 29.84
N LEU A 94 34.89 -38.20 30.89
CA LEU A 94 34.14 -38.45 32.11
C LEU A 94 33.68 -37.14 32.77
N SER A 95 34.48 -36.07 32.73
CA SER A 95 34.09 -34.75 33.24
C SER A 95 32.88 -34.15 32.54
N MET A 96 32.63 -34.53 31.28
CA MET A 96 31.47 -34.11 30.51
C MET A 96 30.28 -35.02 30.76
N ILE A 97 30.49 -36.33 30.83
CA ILE A 97 29.44 -37.29 31.18
C ILE A 97 28.89 -37.00 32.59
N CYS A 98 29.73 -36.55 33.53
CA CYS A 98 29.30 -36.08 34.84
C CYS A 98 28.37 -34.85 34.80
N LEU A 99 27.99 -34.31 33.65
CA LEU A 99 26.99 -33.24 33.53
C LEU A 99 25.59 -33.75 33.13
N ILE A 100 25.39 -35.08 33.00
CA ILE A 100 24.06 -35.65 32.74
C ILE A 100 23.03 -35.20 33.80
N PRO A 101 21.78 -34.88 33.40
CA PRO A 101 20.80 -34.26 34.29
C PRO A 101 20.12 -35.24 35.27
N PHE A 102 20.64 -36.46 35.41
CA PHE A 102 20.08 -37.51 36.26
C PHE A 102 20.93 -37.73 37.51
N ASP A 103 20.30 -38.07 38.63
CA ASP A 103 20.98 -38.46 39.87
C ASP A 103 21.86 -39.69 39.64
N LEU A 104 23.14 -39.61 40.00
CA LEU A 104 24.11 -40.69 39.76
C LEU A 104 23.79 -41.96 40.54
N ALA A 105 23.03 -41.88 41.64
CA ALA A 105 22.60 -43.06 42.40
C ALA A 105 21.67 -43.98 41.58
N ARG A 106 21.03 -43.46 40.53
CA ARG A 106 20.15 -44.25 39.64
C ARG A 106 20.90 -45.27 38.79
N PHE A 107 22.23 -45.15 38.67
CA PHE A 107 23.06 -46.04 37.86
C PHE A 107 23.67 -47.19 38.66
N ASP A 108 23.38 -47.30 39.96
CA ASP A 108 23.97 -48.29 40.86
C ASP A 108 23.27 -49.67 40.80
N GLY A 109 22.07 -49.76 40.20
CA GLY A 109 21.30 -51.00 40.11
C GLY A 109 21.00 -51.66 41.47
N ASN A 110 20.41 -52.87 41.47
CA ASN A 110 20.44 -53.70 42.68
C ASN A 110 21.90 -54.16 42.86
N LEU A 111 22.57 -53.71 43.93
CA LEU A 111 23.99 -53.96 44.25
C LEU A 111 24.33 -55.43 44.57
N VAL A 112 23.71 -56.39 43.89
CA VAL A 112 24.04 -57.82 43.93
C VAL A 112 24.27 -58.28 42.49
N SER A 113 25.53 -58.44 42.09
CA SER A 113 25.88 -59.23 40.90
C SER A 113 26.63 -60.50 41.31
N MET A 114 26.32 -61.57 40.57
CA MET A 114 26.92 -62.90 40.67
C MET A 114 28.45 -62.81 40.75
N GLU A 115 29.06 -63.48 41.74
CA GLU A 115 30.51 -63.52 42.10
C GLU A 115 30.93 -62.87 43.43
N GLY A 116 30.00 -62.40 44.27
CA GLY A 116 30.30 -62.15 45.70
C GLY A 116 31.21 -60.94 46.00
N GLN A 117 31.53 -60.10 45.02
CA GLN A 117 32.11 -58.77 45.24
C GLN A 117 31.01 -57.71 45.12
N ALA A 118 30.74 -56.98 46.21
CA ALA A 118 29.80 -55.87 46.22
C ALA A 118 30.25 -54.81 45.19
N ARG A 119 29.40 -54.51 44.20
CA ARG A 119 29.69 -53.46 43.22
C ARG A 119 29.72 -52.11 43.96
N GLN A 120 30.78 -51.32 43.76
CA GLN A 120 30.91 -50.03 44.43
C GLN A 120 29.96 -48.98 43.79
N PRO A 121 29.33 -48.10 44.58
CA PRO A 121 28.48 -47.02 44.05
C PRO A 121 29.21 -46.15 43.03
N THR A 122 28.49 -45.69 42.00
CA THR A 122 29.02 -44.95 40.86
C THR A 122 29.69 -43.64 41.29
N MET A 123 29.10 -42.93 42.27
CA MET A 123 29.69 -41.72 42.83
C MET A 123 31.04 -41.99 43.51
N ASP A 124 31.16 -43.10 44.23
CA ASP A 124 32.38 -43.48 44.93
C ASP A 124 33.48 -43.92 43.96
N ARG A 125 33.10 -44.70 42.93
CA ARG A 125 34.00 -45.06 41.81
C ARG A 125 34.58 -43.82 41.12
N ILE A 126 33.75 -42.84 40.77
CA ILE A 126 34.21 -41.59 40.12
C ILE A 126 35.12 -40.79 41.05
N LEU A 127 34.77 -40.69 42.34
CA LEU A 127 35.56 -39.95 43.31
C LEU A 127 36.93 -40.60 43.57
N GLU A 128 37.00 -41.93 43.65
CA GLU A 128 38.26 -42.66 43.79
C GLU A 128 39.15 -42.53 42.56
N ILE A 129 38.59 -42.63 41.36
CA ILE A 129 39.31 -42.34 40.11
C ILE A 129 39.89 -40.92 40.16
N ALA A 130 39.08 -39.92 40.51
CA ALA A 130 39.55 -38.55 40.61
C ALA A 130 40.69 -38.40 41.64
N LYS A 131 40.55 -38.99 42.84
CA LYS A 131 41.60 -38.96 43.89
C LYS A 131 42.89 -39.64 43.44
N CYS A 132 42.80 -40.80 42.78
CA CYS A 132 43.93 -41.56 42.25
C CYS A 132 44.71 -40.75 41.22
N TYR A 133 44.01 -40.12 40.26
CA TYR A 133 44.65 -39.34 39.21
C TYR A 133 45.07 -37.93 39.66
N LEU A 134 44.60 -37.41 40.80
CA LEU A 134 45.07 -36.11 41.31
C LEU A 134 46.51 -36.15 41.85
N VAL A 135 47.06 -37.33 42.13
CA VAL A 135 48.40 -37.51 42.70
C VAL A 135 49.45 -38.04 41.69
N VAL A 136 49.09 -38.20 40.42
CA VAL A 136 50.04 -38.65 39.38
C VAL A 136 50.94 -37.51 38.91
N SER A 137 52.14 -37.86 38.42
CA SER A 137 53.13 -36.90 37.94
C SER A 137 52.87 -36.38 36.52
N ASP A 138 52.07 -37.10 35.73
CA ASP A 138 51.74 -36.78 34.33
C ASP A 138 50.60 -35.75 34.20
N LYS A 139 50.20 -35.48 32.96
CA LYS A 139 49.18 -34.46 32.65
C LYS A 139 47.75 -34.91 32.98
N ALA A 140 47.49 -36.20 33.18
CA ALA A 140 46.18 -36.72 33.58
C ALA A 140 45.69 -36.10 34.89
N ARG A 141 46.62 -35.68 35.77
CA ARG A 141 46.33 -34.87 36.96
C ARG A 141 45.51 -33.62 36.67
N ASP A 142 45.85 -32.89 35.60
CA ASP A 142 45.15 -31.67 35.22
C ASP A 142 43.70 -31.98 34.76
N ALA A 143 43.50 -33.12 34.09
CA ALA A 143 42.17 -33.59 33.70
C ALA A 143 41.35 -34.07 34.91
N ALA A 144 41.98 -34.74 35.88
CA ALA A 144 41.34 -35.14 37.13
C ALA A 144 40.84 -33.93 37.94
N ALA A 145 41.61 -32.84 37.96
CA ALA A 145 41.17 -31.57 38.57
C ALA A 145 39.95 -30.96 37.85
N VAL A 146 39.83 -31.13 36.54
CA VAL A 146 38.64 -30.71 35.77
C VAL A 146 37.44 -31.61 36.10
N LEU A 147 37.63 -32.93 36.09
CA LEU A 147 36.61 -33.91 36.47
C LEU A 147 36.01 -33.59 37.84
N VAL A 148 36.85 -33.48 38.87
CA VAL A 148 36.36 -33.29 40.23
C VAL A 148 35.63 -31.95 40.41
N SER A 149 36.05 -30.90 39.72
CA SER A 149 35.41 -29.58 39.79
C SER A 149 34.01 -29.53 39.20
N LYS A 150 33.69 -30.44 38.27
CA LYS A 150 32.35 -30.58 37.67
C LYS A 150 31.51 -31.61 38.41
N PHE A 151 32.14 -32.68 38.88
CA PHE A 151 31.48 -33.76 39.62
C PHE A 151 31.01 -33.31 41.01
N ILE A 152 31.88 -32.69 41.82
CA ILE A 152 31.55 -32.31 43.22
C ILE A 152 30.48 -31.21 43.31
N VAL A 153 30.39 -30.34 42.29
CA VAL A 153 29.41 -29.24 42.27
C VAL A 153 28.02 -29.66 41.83
N ARG A 154 27.82 -30.93 41.46
CA ARG A 154 26.50 -31.45 41.10
C ARG A 154 25.58 -31.49 42.34
N PRO A 155 24.29 -31.18 42.22
CA PRO A 155 23.38 -31.12 43.37
C PRO A 155 23.28 -32.43 44.19
N ASP A 156 23.33 -33.59 43.53
CA ASP A 156 23.27 -34.95 44.10
C ASP A 156 24.57 -35.35 44.83
N VAL A 157 25.72 -34.95 44.29
CA VAL A 157 27.05 -35.26 44.86
C VAL A 157 27.47 -34.28 45.95
N ARG A 158 27.12 -32.99 45.79
CA ARG A 158 27.54 -31.90 46.68
C ARG A 158 27.19 -32.16 48.13
N GLN A 159 25.97 -32.65 48.39
CA GLN A 159 25.46 -32.85 49.74
C GLN A 159 26.17 -33.98 50.49
N SER A 160 26.64 -35.00 49.76
CA SER A 160 27.10 -36.26 50.33
C SER A 160 28.61 -36.48 50.23
N ARG A 161 29.34 -35.76 49.36
CA ARG A 161 30.77 -36.01 49.08
C ARG A 161 31.67 -34.76 49.06
N MET A 162 31.11 -33.54 49.08
CA MET A 162 31.92 -32.30 49.01
C MET A 162 32.79 -32.09 50.24
N ALA A 163 32.24 -32.32 51.44
CA ALA A 163 32.98 -32.20 52.70
C ALA A 163 34.13 -33.23 52.75
N ASP A 164 33.81 -34.52 52.54
CA ASP A 164 34.80 -35.61 52.53
C ASP A 164 35.93 -35.38 51.52
N PHE A 165 35.62 -34.84 50.35
CA PHE A 165 36.63 -34.50 49.36
C PHE A 165 37.51 -33.33 49.82
N LEU A 166 36.92 -32.25 50.34
CA LEU A 166 37.69 -31.11 50.84
C LEU A 166 38.58 -31.50 52.02
N ASP A 167 38.09 -32.30 52.96
CA ASP A 167 38.88 -32.79 54.09
C ASP A 167 40.08 -33.63 53.61
N TRP A 168 39.87 -34.52 52.64
CA TRP A 168 40.96 -35.28 52.02
C TRP A 168 41.99 -34.36 51.34
N VAL A 169 41.54 -33.39 50.54
CA VAL A 169 42.44 -32.44 49.85
C VAL A 169 43.26 -31.60 50.84
N LEU A 170 42.63 -31.08 51.89
CA LEU A 170 43.30 -30.27 52.91
C LEU A 170 44.26 -31.12 53.75
N SER A 171 43.90 -32.37 54.06
CA SER A 171 44.79 -33.33 54.72
C SER A 171 46.05 -33.60 53.88
N MET A 172 45.90 -33.84 52.58
CA MET A 172 47.04 -34.05 51.66
C MET A 172 47.93 -32.80 51.55
N LEU A 173 47.34 -31.60 51.47
CA LEU A 173 48.08 -30.33 51.47
C LEU A 173 48.88 -30.11 52.76
N SER A 174 48.33 -30.49 53.91
CA SER A 174 49.02 -30.34 55.20
C SER A 174 50.16 -31.33 55.42
N LYS A 175 50.08 -32.54 54.84
CA LYS A 175 51.05 -33.63 55.03
C LYS A 175 52.19 -33.61 54.01
N SER A 176 51.99 -33.04 52.83
CA SER A 176 52.98 -33.02 51.75
C SER A 176 53.91 -31.81 51.82
N SER A 177 55.23 -32.04 51.79
CA SER A 177 56.23 -30.98 51.71
C SER A 177 56.49 -30.55 50.27
N SER A 178 56.45 -29.24 50.00
CA SER A 178 56.80 -28.67 48.68
C SER A 178 58.31 -28.70 48.37
N GLN A 179 59.14 -29.27 49.26
CA GLN A 179 60.58 -29.41 49.07
C GLN A 179 60.97 -30.73 48.39
N THR A 180 60.10 -31.76 48.42
CA THR A 180 60.33 -33.03 47.72
C THR A 180 59.63 -33.05 46.36
N MET A 181 60.16 -33.82 45.40
CA MET A 181 59.57 -33.95 44.06
C MET A 181 58.17 -34.58 44.14
N GLU A 182 58.01 -35.63 44.95
CA GLU A 182 56.72 -36.31 45.17
C GLU A 182 55.70 -35.40 45.87
N GLY A 183 56.12 -34.69 46.92
CA GLY A 183 55.26 -33.72 47.61
C GLY A 183 54.84 -32.56 46.71
N THR A 184 55.73 -32.09 45.82
CA THR A 184 55.41 -31.07 44.81
C THR A 184 54.31 -31.54 43.84
N VAL A 185 54.34 -32.82 43.42
CA VAL A 185 53.35 -33.40 42.53
C VAL A 185 51.97 -33.43 43.18
N ILE A 186 51.90 -33.83 44.45
CA ILE A 186 50.65 -33.90 45.24
C ILE A 186 50.09 -32.49 45.48
N VAL A 187 50.91 -31.56 45.98
CA VAL A 187 50.48 -30.18 46.26
C VAL A 187 49.96 -29.51 44.99
N ASN A 188 50.58 -29.74 43.83
CA ASN A 188 50.10 -29.24 42.55
C ASN A 188 48.67 -29.74 42.26
N GLY A 189 48.43 -31.05 42.36
CA GLY A 189 47.11 -31.64 42.13
C GLY A 189 46.02 -31.07 43.04
N MET A 190 46.32 -30.96 44.34
CA MET A 190 45.39 -30.40 45.33
C MET A 190 45.04 -28.93 45.04
N LEU A 191 46.05 -28.09 44.76
CA LEU A 191 45.82 -26.68 44.43
C LEU A 191 45.05 -26.52 43.11
N GLN A 192 45.30 -27.38 42.12
CA GLN A 192 44.53 -27.38 40.87
C GLN A 192 43.06 -27.75 41.11
N ALA A 193 42.80 -28.80 41.90
CA ALA A 193 41.45 -29.23 42.25
C ALA A 193 40.68 -28.12 42.99
N LEU A 194 41.25 -27.55 44.05
CA LEU A 194 40.64 -26.45 44.80
C LEU A 194 40.40 -25.23 43.92
N ALA A 195 41.39 -24.84 43.13
CA ALA A 195 41.22 -23.71 42.24
C ALA A 195 40.04 -23.97 41.29
N GLN A 196 39.98 -25.10 40.60
CA GLN A 196 38.89 -25.39 39.66
C GLN A 196 37.54 -25.52 40.37
N LEU A 197 37.48 -26.10 41.56
CA LEU A 197 36.27 -26.20 42.36
C LEU A 197 35.69 -24.81 42.69
N PHE A 198 36.48 -23.91 43.26
CA PHE A 198 36.04 -22.53 43.58
C PHE A 198 35.79 -21.64 42.34
N LYS A 199 36.12 -22.11 41.14
CA LYS A 199 35.79 -21.44 39.88
C LYS A 199 34.41 -21.84 39.37
N HIS A 200 34.01 -23.09 39.60
CA HIS A 200 32.81 -23.69 39.03
C HIS A 200 31.67 -23.86 40.05
N GLY A 201 32.00 -23.93 41.35
CA GLY A 201 31.03 -24.04 42.44
C GLY A 201 30.28 -22.74 42.70
N LYS A 202 29.02 -22.87 43.13
CA LYS A 202 28.21 -21.72 43.51
C LYS A 202 28.74 -21.11 44.80
N ARG A 203 28.58 -19.79 44.95
CA ARG A 203 29.04 -19.05 46.14
C ARG A 203 28.46 -19.62 47.43
N GLU A 204 27.17 -19.91 47.44
CA GLU A 204 26.44 -20.47 48.60
C GLU A 204 27.05 -21.78 49.12
N ASP A 205 27.54 -22.63 48.21
CA ASP A 205 28.08 -23.95 48.52
C ASP A 205 29.55 -23.90 48.95
N CYS A 206 30.32 -22.99 48.34
CA CYS A 206 31.75 -22.85 48.60
C CYS A 206 32.06 -21.95 49.80
N LEU A 207 31.17 -21.00 50.14
CA LEU A 207 31.38 -20.02 51.20
C LEU A 207 31.64 -20.65 52.59
N PRO A 208 30.94 -21.72 53.03
CA PRO A 208 31.19 -22.34 54.33
C PRO A 208 32.63 -22.86 54.49
N TYR A 209 33.25 -23.30 53.37
CA TYR A 209 34.57 -23.90 53.37
C TYR A 209 35.69 -22.90 53.04
N ALA A 210 35.36 -21.74 52.47
CA ALA A 210 36.33 -20.78 51.93
C ALA A 210 37.35 -20.31 52.99
N ALA A 211 36.94 -20.06 54.23
CA ALA A 211 37.82 -19.62 55.30
C ALA A 211 38.82 -20.71 55.73
N THR A 212 38.35 -21.96 55.85
CA THR A 212 39.18 -23.11 56.20
C THR A 212 40.22 -23.39 55.12
N VAL A 213 39.83 -23.33 53.85
CA VAL A 213 40.73 -23.50 52.71
C VAL A 213 41.78 -22.39 52.67
N LEU A 214 41.41 -21.14 52.92
CA LEU A 214 42.36 -20.02 52.96
C LEU A 214 43.39 -20.20 54.08
N LYS A 215 42.95 -20.57 55.29
CA LYS A 215 43.83 -20.82 56.42
C LYS A 215 44.83 -21.96 56.14
N CYS A 216 44.36 -23.03 55.53
CA CYS A 216 45.23 -24.14 55.13
C CYS A 216 46.26 -23.70 54.06
N LEU A 217 45.84 -22.87 53.10
CA LEU A 217 46.71 -22.35 52.06
C LEU A 217 47.83 -21.44 52.60
N ASP A 218 47.51 -20.59 53.58
CA ASP A 218 48.50 -19.72 54.24
C ASP A 218 49.58 -20.55 54.95
N ASN A 219 49.19 -21.66 55.58
CA ASN A 219 50.12 -22.59 56.23
C ASN A 219 51.06 -23.30 55.24
N CYS A 220 50.68 -23.43 53.97
CA CYS A 220 51.54 -24.03 52.94
C CYS A 220 52.72 -23.14 52.52
N LYS A 221 52.80 -21.87 52.97
CA LYS A 221 53.90 -20.92 52.68
C LYS A 221 54.33 -20.88 51.21
N LEU A 222 53.36 -20.91 50.29
CA LEU A 222 53.65 -21.08 48.85
C LEU A 222 54.51 -19.95 48.27
N SER A 223 54.48 -18.74 48.84
CA SER A 223 55.35 -17.62 48.45
C SER A 223 56.84 -17.94 48.55
N GLU A 224 57.23 -18.82 49.48
CA GLU A 224 58.61 -19.27 49.71
C GLU A 224 58.98 -20.48 48.84
N SER A 225 58.03 -21.07 48.10
CA SER A 225 58.29 -22.22 47.22
C SER A 225 59.09 -21.81 45.99
N ASN A 226 60.11 -22.59 45.62
CA ASN A 226 60.89 -22.39 44.38
C ASN A 226 60.07 -22.69 43.11
N GLN A 227 58.96 -23.44 43.21
CA GLN A 227 58.16 -23.88 42.07
C GLN A 227 57.16 -22.82 41.60
N MET A 228 57.40 -22.23 40.42
CA MET A 228 56.52 -21.21 39.82
C MET A 228 55.06 -21.65 39.71
N VAL A 229 54.82 -22.92 39.36
CA VAL A 229 53.48 -23.47 39.14
C VAL A 229 52.66 -23.46 40.43
N LEU A 230 53.27 -23.79 41.57
CA LEU A 230 52.59 -23.77 42.87
C LEU A 230 52.22 -22.35 43.29
N ARG A 231 53.12 -21.37 43.13
CA ARG A 231 52.84 -19.95 43.38
C ARG A 231 51.68 -19.43 42.53
N LYS A 232 51.70 -19.77 41.24
CA LYS A 232 50.62 -19.41 40.29
C LYS A 232 49.28 -20.01 40.71
N LEU A 233 49.23 -21.27 41.11
CA LEU A 233 48.00 -21.94 41.53
C LEU A 233 47.49 -21.43 42.87
N GLY A 234 48.38 -21.19 43.84
CA GLY A 234 48.04 -20.56 45.11
C GLY A 234 47.39 -19.19 44.91
N MET A 235 48.01 -18.31 44.10
CA MET A 235 47.43 -16.99 43.78
C MET A 235 46.08 -17.10 43.06
N LYS A 236 45.95 -18.07 42.15
CA LYS A 236 44.69 -18.33 41.45
C LYS A 236 43.59 -18.80 42.40
N LEU A 237 43.93 -19.56 43.44
CA LEU A 237 43.01 -20.00 44.48
C LEU A 237 42.61 -18.83 45.40
N VAL A 238 43.57 -18.03 45.88
CA VAL A 238 43.31 -16.81 46.67
C VAL A 238 42.35 -15.86 45.95
N GLN A 239 42.57 -15.61 44.66
CA GLN A 239 41.66 -14.76 43.85
C GLN A 239 40.22 -15.29 43.82
N ARG A 240 40.05 -16.62 43.79
CA ARG A 240 38.72 -17.26 43.72
C ARG A 240 38.04 -17.24 45.09
N LEU A 241 38.78 -17.51 46.16
CA LEU A 241 38.31 -17.38 47.55
C LEU A 241 37.86 -15.95 47.85
N GLY A 242 38.62 -14.95 47.42
CA GLY A 242 38.25 -13.54 47.52
C GLY A 242 36.90 -13.23 46.86
N LEU A 243 36.66 -13.74 45.64
CA LEU A 243 35.37 -13.60 44.96
C LEU A 243 34.22 -14.31 45.70
N THR A 244 34.49 -15.41 46.39
CA THR A 244 33.49 -16.11 47.21
C THR A 244 33.08 -15.29 48.44
N PHE A 245 34.01 -14.59 49.10
CA PHE A 245 33.71 -13.77 50.28
C PHE A 245 32.87 -12.52 49.95
N VAL A 246 33.07 -11.91 48.78
CA VAL A 246 32.37 -10.68 48.38
C VAL A 246 30.89 -10.95 48.06
N LYS A 247 29.97 -10.18 48.65
CA LYS A 247 28.53 -10.16 48.28
C LYS A 247 28.31 -9.26 47.06
N PRO A 248 27.46 -9.60 46.07
CA PRO A 248 27.12 -8.68 44.99
C PRO A 248 26.30 -7.51 45.54
N LYS A 249 26.80 -6.27 45.42
CA LYS A 249 26.06 -5.01 45.59
C LYS A 249 26.21 -4.19 44.31
N VAL A 250 25.20 -3.39 43.94
CA VAL A 250 25.31 -2.39 42.85
C VAL A 250 26.46 -1.46 43.19
N ALA A 251 27.52 -1.50 42.39
CA ALA A 251 28.83 -1.03 42.82
C ALA A 251 29.27 0.23 42.07
N LYS A 252 29.99 1.10 42.82
CA LYS A 252 30.52 2.41 42.38
C LYS A 252 31.32 2.36 41.06
N TRP A 253 31.86 1.20 40.68
CA TRP A 253 32.58 1.02 39.41
C TRP A 253 31.70 1.28 38.19
N ARG A 254 30.38 1.04 38.25
CA ARG A 254 29.45 1.26 37.12
C ARG A 254 29.46 2.73 36.71
N SER A 255 29.33 3.63 37.68
CA SER A 255 29.39 5.08 37.45
C SER A 255 30.76 5.52 36.92
N GLN A 256 31.86 4.99 37.47
CA GLN A 256 33.21 5.36 37.02
C GLN A 256 33.52 4.91 35.59
N LEU A 257 33.12 3.69 35.20
CA LEU A 257 33.33 3.22 33.83
C LEU A 257 32.44 3.94 32.82
N LEU A 258 31.19 4.27 33.18
CA LEU A 258 30.32 5.08 32.33
C LEU A 258 30.87 6.50 32.16
N ILE A 259 31.44 7.12 33.20
CA ILE A 259 32.18 8.39 33.08
C ILE A 259 33.39 8.20 32.16
N GLY A 260 34.13 7.11 32.29
CA GLY A 260 35.27 6.78 31.43
C GLY A 260 34.93 6.62 29.94
N LEU A 261 33.68 6.26 29.59
CA LEU A 261 33.21 6.26 28.19
C LEU A 261 33.10 7.66 27.60
N LYS A 262 33.00 8.70 28.44
CA LYS A 262 32.85 10.11 28.03
C LYS A 262 34.17 10.88 28.06
N ASP A 263 35.27 10.21 28.38
CA ASP A 263 36.59 10.83 28.48
C ASP A 263 37.03 11.43 27.14
N LYS A 264 37.92 12.42 27.15
CA LYS A 264 38.45 13.08 25.94
C LYS A 264 39.37 12.14 25.16
N ASP A 265 40.10 11.26 25.85
CA ASP A 265 41.08 10.37 25.24
C ASP A 265 40.48 9.04 24.80
N THR A 266 40.65 8.69 23.52
CA THR A 266 40.14 7.43 22.95
C THR A 266 40.67 6.19 23.68
N ILE A 267 41.92 6.22 24.17
CA ILE A 267 42.53 5.10 24.90
C ILE A 267 41.78 4.85 26.22
N VAL A 268 41.33 5.90 26.90
CA VAL A 268 40.54 5.81 28.15
C VAL A 268 39.16 5.26 27.84
N ARG A 269 38.47 5.80 26.83
CA ARG A 269 37.14 5.29 26.39
C ARG A 269 37.18 3.81 26.01
N TRP A 270 38.19 3.41 25.24
CA TRP A 270 38.38 2.00 24.83
C TRP A 270 38.69 1.08 26.02
N SER A 271 39.47 1.57 26.98
CA SER A 271 39.76 0.84 28.22
C SER A 271 38.51 0.67 29.08
N ALA A 272 37.68 1.72 29.19
CA ALA A 272 36.40 1.70 29.88
C ALA A 272 35.41 0.74 29.21
N ALA A 273 35.27 0.78 27.88
CA ALA A 273 34.43 -0.14 27.09
C ALA A 273 34.84 -1.61 27.30
N LYS A 274 36.13 -1.92 27.23
CA LYS A 274 36.66 -3.27 27.54
C LYS A 274 36.43 -3.65 29.00
N GLY A 275 36.52 -2.70 29.92
CA GLY A 275 36.22 -2.87 31.34
C GLY A 275 34.77 -3.29 31.55
N ILE A 276 33.83 -2.55 30.96
CA ILE A 276 32.39 -2.86 30.96
C ILE A 276 32.16 -4.26 30.42
N GLY A 277 32.65 -4.58 29.22
CA GLY A 277 32.48 -5.93 28.64
C GLY A 277 33.08 -7.07 29.49
N ARG A 278 34.18 -6.84 30.21
CA ARG A 278 34.77 -7.85 31.12
C ARG A 278 33.98 -8.03 32.40
N ILE A 279 33.47 -6.95 32.98
CA ILE A 279 32.72 -6.99 34.25
C ILE A 279 31.31 -7.51 34.00
N THR A 280 30.62 -7.01 32.97
CA THR A 280 29.28 -7.48 32.59
C THR A 280 29.25 -8.99 32.37
N GLY A 281 30.28 -9.57 31.76
CA GLY A 281 30.39 -11.03 31.58
C GLY A 281 30.61 -11.85 32.86
N ARG A 282 30.69 -11.20 34.02
CA ARG A 282 30.75 -11.84 35.34
C ARG A 282 29.53 -11.53 36.20
N LEU A 283 28.60 -10.71 35.71
CA LEU A 283 27.38 -10.36 36.42
C LEU A 283 26.27 -11.38 36.13
N PRO A 284 25.32 -11.56 37.06
CA PRO A 284 24.04 -12.21 36.76
C PRO A 284 23.34 -11.53 35.58
N LYS A 285 22.52 -12.30 34.85
CA LYS A 285 21.82 -11.85 33.64
C LYS A 285 21.04 -10.55 33.84
N GLU A 286 20.33 -10.43 34.96
CA GLU A 286 19.54 -9.23 35.32
C GLU A 286 20.42 -7.98 35.46
N LEU A 287 21.53 -8.08 36.18
CA LEU A 287 22.45 -6.95 36.36
C LEU A 287 23.27 -6.64 35.10
N ALA A 288 23.50 -7.62 34.24
CA ALA A 288 24.12 -7.41 32.94
C ALA A 288 23.20 -6.62 32.00
N ASP A 289 21.90 -6.93 32.04
CA ASP A 289 20.86 -6.20 31.31
C ASP A 289 20.73 -4.75 31.79
N ASP A 290 20.77 -4.50 33.11
CA ASP A 290 20.80 -3.15 33.67
C ASP A 290 21.98 -2.31 33.15
N VAL A 291 23.16 -2.93 32.96
CA VAL A 291 24.34 -2.24 32.42
C VAL A 291 24.10 -1.80 30.98
N ILE A 292 23.41 -2.61 30.18
CA ILE A 292 22.99 -2.24 28.81
C ILE A 292 22.02 -1.06 28.86
N GLY A 293 21.05 -1.10 29.78
CA GLY A 293 20.11 0.02 30.01
C GLY A 293 20.84 1.35 30.25
N SER A 294 21.81 1.39 31.16
CA SER A 294 22.59 2.62 31.39
C SER A 294 23.58 2.98 30.28
N LEU A 295 23.97 2.02 29.44
CA LEU A 295 24.82 2.31 28.30
C LEU A 295 24.03 3.08 27.23
N LEU A 296 22.74 2.77 27.06
CA LEU A 296 21.87 3.47 26.12
C LEU A 296 21.71 4.96 26.44
N ASP A 297 21.83 5.35 27.71
CA ASP A 297 21.84 6.77 28.14
C ASP A 297 22.98 7.58 27.49
N CYS A 298 24.08 6.94 27.08
CA CYS A 298 25.21 7.61 26.41
C CYS A 298 24.86 8.13 25.01
N PHE A 299 23.74 7.68 24.43
CA PHE A 299 23.28 8.06 23.10
C PHE A 299 22.12 9.08 23.14
N SER A 300 21.95 9.76 24.27
CA SER A 300 21.06 10.92 24.37
C SER A 300 21.58 12.07 23.50
N PHE A 301 20.66 12.91 23.00
CA PHE A 301 21.01 14.12 22.25
C PHE A 301 21.75 15.18 23.10
N GLN A 302 21.66 15.06 24.44
CA GLN A 302 22.34 15.96 25.38
C GLN A 302 23.80 15.55 25.62
N GLU A 303 24.20 14.38 25.15
CA GLU A 303 25.53 13.82 25.37
C GLU A 303 26.51 14.22 24.26
N THR A 304 27.79 14.21 24.61
CA THR A 304 28.87 14.60 23.69
C THR A 304 29.20 13.51 22.66
N ASP A 305 29.82 13.90 21.54
CA ASP A 305 30.41 12.98 20.56
C ASP A 305 31.34 11.93 21.20
N ASN A 306 32.07 12.30 22.25
CA ASN A 306 32.91 11.39 23.02
C ASN A 306 32.09 10.27 23.68
N ALA A 307 30.94 10.60 24.26
CA ALA A 307 30.04 9.65 24.91
C ALA A 307 29.39 8.71 23.90
N TRP A 308 28.95 9.22 22.75
CA TRP A 308 28.42 8.40 21.64
C TRP A 308 29.49 7.42 21.13
N HIS A 309 30.71 7.91 20.92
CA HIS A 309 31.84 7.08 20.51
C HIS A 309 32.15 5.98 21.54
N GLY A 310 32.33 6.35 22.82
CA GLY A 310 32.55 5.38 23.89
C GLY A 310 31.41 4.37 24.04
N GLY A 311 30.17 4.83 23.85
CA GLY A 311 28.97 4.01 23.79
C GLY A 311 29.05 2.93 22.71
N CYS A 312 29.36 3.32 21.47
CA CYS A 312 29.55 2.38 20.35
C CYS A 312 30.64 1.35 20.64
N LEU A 313 31.79 1.78 21.19
CA LEU A 313 32.88 0.87 21.57
C LEU A 313 32.45 -0.17 22.61
N ALA A 314 31.65 0.24 23.60
CA ALA A 314 31.12 -0.65 24.62
C ALA A 314 30.07 -1.62 24.06
N LEU A 315 29.17 -1.15 23.19
CA LEU A 315 28.21 -2.02 22.50
C LEU A 315 28.91 -3.10 21.65
N ALA A 316 29.93 -2.71 20.89
CA ALA A 316 30.71 -3.66 20.10
C ALA A 316 31.41 -4.70 20.99
N GLU A 317 31.98 -4.29 22.13
CA GLU A 317 32.60 -5.21 23.08
C GLU A 317 31.60 -6.15 23.78
N LEU A 318 30.38 -5.67 24.07
CA LEU A 318 29.30 -6.49 24.64
C LEU A 318 28.79 -7.51 23.62
N GLY A 319 28.54 -7.09 22.38
CA GLY A 319 28.14 -7.96 21.27
C GLY A 319 29.18 -9.05 21.01
N ARG A 320 30.45 -8.69 20.83
CA ARG A 320 31.56 -9.64 20.57
C ARG A 320 31.75 -10.70 21.67
N ARG A 321 31.25 -10.44 22.89
CA ARG A 321 31.32 -11.35 24.04
C ARG A 321 30.05 -12.16 24.26
N GLY A 322 29.02 -11.98 23.44
CA GLY A 322 27.71 -12.61 23.62
C GLY A 322 26.97 -12.13 24.87
N LEU A 323 27.24 -10.89 25.30
CA LEU A 323 26.65 -10.31 26.53
C LEU A 323 25.46 -9.40 26.26
N LEU A 324 25.27 -9.02 25.00
CA LEU A 324 24.09 -8.28 24.55
C LEU A 324 23.03 -9.29 24.10
N LEU A 325 21.94 -9.41 24.87
CA LEU A 325 20.89 -10.39 24.61
C LEU A 325 20.13 -10.07 23.32
N PRO A 326 19.67 -11.08 22.56
CA PRO A 326 18.90 -10.87 21.33
C PRO A 326 17.65 -9.99 21.53
N SER A 327 17.00 -10.08 22.69
CA SER A 327 15.84 -9.25 23.05
C SER A 327 16.14 -7.75 23.11
N ARG A 328 17.41 -7.35 23.22
CA ARG A 328 17.85 -5.94 23.24
C ARG A 328 18.28 -5.40 21.88
N ILE A 329 18.30 -6.24 20.83
CA ILE A 329 18.68 -5.80 19.48
C ILE A 329 17.70 -4.73 18.97
N SER A 330 16.40 -4.85 19.27
CA SER A 330 15.38 -3.85 18.93
C SER A 330 15.64 -2.48 19.55
N ASP A 331 16.28 -2.43 20.72
CA ASP A 331 16.59 -1.19 21.44
C ASP A 331 17.91 -0.57 20.91
N VAL A 332 18.87 -1.43 20.52
CA VAL A 332 20.22 -1.01 20.12
C VAL A 332 20.32 -0.62 18.64
N VAL A 333 19.64 -1.33 17.74
CA VAL A 333 19.73 -1.05 16.29
C VAL A 333 19.34 0.39 15.94
N PRO A 334 18.24 0.98 16.45
CA PRO A 334 17.89 2.37 16.15
C PRO A 334 18.99 3.37 16.54
N VAL A 335 19.66 3.12 17.67
CA VAL A 335 20.75 3.95 18.17
C VAL A 335 22.01 3.80 17.31
N MET A 336 22.32 2.57 16.91
CA MET A 336 23.43 2.27 15.99
C MET A 336 23.23 2.95 14.63
N LEU A 337 22.01 2.94 14.07
CA LEU A 337 21.69 3.62 12.80
C LEU A 337 21.86 5.14 12.90
N LYS A 338 21.47 5.74 14.04
CA LYS A 338 21.75 7.16 14.33
C LYS A 338 23.26 7.42 14.42
N ALA A 339 24.01 6.52 15.06
CA ALA A 339 25.46 6.64 15.20
C ALA A 339 26.19 6.56 13.84
N LEU A 340 25.71 5.75 12.89
CA LEU A 340 26.26 5.65 11.53
C LEU A 340 26.11 6.95 10.72
N THR A 341 25.16 7.80 11.07
CA THR A 341 24.91 9.09 10.39
C THR A 341 25.24 10.30 11.27
N TYR A 342 25.86 10.07 12.44
CA TYR A 342 26.17 11.10 13.42
C TYR A 342 27.13 12.15 12.85
N ASP A 343 26.73 13.41 12.83
CA ASP A 343 27.57 14.54 12.40
C ASP A 343 27.15 15.81 13.16
N GLU A 344 28.01 16.31 14.05
CA GLU A 344 27.75 17.48 14.88
C GLU A 344 28.61 18.66 14.42
N LYS A 345 27.97 19.77 14.02
CA LYS A 345 28.67 20.99 13.58
C LYS A 345 29.22 21.76 14.78
N ARG A 346 30.55 21.90 14.86
CA ARG A 346 31.23 22.75 15.86
C ARG A 346 32.00 23.86 15.15
N GLY A 347 31.34 25.01 14.98
CA GLY A 347 31.91 26.16 14.27
C GLY A 347 32.16 25.84 12.79
N ALA A 348 33.43 25.91 12.37
CA ALA A 348 33.86 25.66 10.99
C ALA A 348 34.22 24.20 10.69
N CYS A 349 34.17 23.30 11.66
CA CYS A 349 34.41 21.88 11.48
C CYS A 349 33.20 21.04 11.92
N SER A 350 33.12 19.80 11.42
CA SER A 350 32.15 18.81 11.90
C SER A 350 32.88 17.69 12.62
N VAL A 351 32.32 17.26 13.75
CA VAL A 351 32.83 16.19 14.60
C VAL A 351 31.86 15.00 14.51
N GLY A 352 32.41 13.78 14.44
CA GLY A 352 31.58 12.58 14.33
C GLY A 352 32.19 11.42 13.56
N SER A 353 33.30 11.61 12.83
CA SER A 353 33.96 10.53 12.09
C SER A 353 34.32 9.34 12.97
N ASN A 354 34.85 9.60 14.18
CA ASN A 354 35.15 8.55 15.15
C ASN A 354 33.89 7.79 15.61
N VAL A 355 32.75 8.49 15.79
CA VAL A 355 31.48 7.87 16.17
C VAL A 355 30.98 6.95 15.06
N ARG A 356 30.99 7.43 13.80
CA ARG A 356 30.55 6.65 12.64
C ARG A 356 31.43 5.43 12.38
N ASP A 357 32.75 5.58 12.54
CA ASP A 357 33.71 4.47 12.47
C ASP A 357 33.45 3.42 13.58
N ALA A 358 33.24 3.86 14.82
CA ALA A 358 32.87 2.96 15.91
C ALA A 358 31.50 2.29 15.71
N ALA A 359 30.54 2.98 15.08
CA ALA A 359 29.25 2.39 14.70
C ALA A 359 29.42 1.31 13.62
N CYS A 360 30.31 1.50 12.65
CA CYS A 360 30.69 0.44 11.71
C CYS A 360 31.31 -0.76 12.44
N TYR A 361 32.12 -0.50 13.47
CA TYR A 361 32.65 -1.56 14.33
C TYR A 361 31.58 -2.32 15.11
N VAL A 362 30.49 -1.67 15.54
CA VAL A 362 29.31 -2.34 16.12
C VAL A 362 28.67 -3.27 15.09
N CYS A 363 28.39 -2.79 13.88
CA CYS A 363 27.81 -3.60 12.79
C CYS A 363 28.69 -4.82 12.45
N TRP A 364 30.02 -4.62 12.42
CA TRP A 364 30.99 -5.70 12.20
C TRP A 364 30.98 -6.72 13.36
N ALA A 365 30.85 -6.26 14.61
CA ALA A 365 30.75 -7.15 15.76
C ALA A 365 29.44 -7.95 15.76
N PHE A 366 28.33 -7.34 15.35
CA PHE A 366 27.00 -7.98 15.30
C PHE A 366 26.97 -9.13 14.30
N ALA A 367 27.58 -8.94 13.13
CA ALA A 367 27.73 -9.99 12.11
C ALA A 367 28.39 -11.28 12.64
N ARG A 368 29.15 -11.18 13.73
CA ARG A 368 29.90 -12.28 14.36
C ARG A 368 29.28 -12.78 15.65
N ALA A 369 28.35 -12.00 16.22
CA ALA A 369 27.78 -12.25 17.53
C ALA A 369 26.43 -12.95 17.46
N TYR A 370 25.66 -12.72 16.40
CA TYR A 370 24.28 -13.18 16.26
C TYR A 370 24.08 -14.13 15.09
N GLU A 371 23.13 -15.04 15.24
CA GLU A 371 22.70 -15.94 14.18
C GLU A 371 21.80 -15.19 13.17
N PRO A 372 21.77 -15.61 11.89
CA PRO A 372 20.96 -14.94 10.85
C PRO A 372 19.50 -14.70 11.26
N ALA A 373 18.88 -15.70 11.90
CA ALA A 373 17.49 -15.62 12.33
C ALA A 373 17.18 -14.44 13.27
N GLU A 374 18.15 -13.99 14.06
CA GLU A 374 17.99 -12.92 15.05
C GLU A 374 18.09 -11.52 14.42
N LEU A 375 18.81 -11.40 13.30
CA LEU A 375 19.04 -10.11 12.62
C LEU A 375 18.04 -9.84 11.48
N ILE A 376 17.33 -10.85 10.96
CA ILE A 376 16.36 -10.75 9.85
C ILE A 376 15.53 -9.45 9.87
N PRO A 377 14.88 -9.06 10.99
CA PRO A 377 14.02 -7.87 11.00
C PRO A 377 14.75 -6.54 10.74
N PHE A 378 16.07 -6.53 10.91
CA PHE A 378 16.89 -5.33 10.90
C PHE A 378 17.79 -5.24 9.66
N ILE A 379 17.88 -6.30 8.85
CA ILE A 379 18.84 -6.41 7.75
C ILE A 379 18.74 -5.24 6.78
N ASN A 380 17.54 -4.94 6.27
CA ASN A 380 17.38 -3.88 5.27
C ASN A 380 17.81 -2.50 5.81
N HIS A 381 17.56 -2.23 7.09
CA HIS A 381 17.97 -0.99 7.73
C HIS A 381 19.49 -0.93 7.91
N ILE A 382 20.12 -2.02 8.36
CA ILE A 382 21.57 -2.09 8.60
C ILE A 382 22.33 -2.07 7.27
N SER A 383 21.88 -2.85 6.27
CA SER A 383 22.50 -2.91 4.94
C SER A 383 22.45 -1.55 4.25
N SER A 384 21.28 -0.90 4.26
CA SER A 384 21.10 0.44 3.68
C SER A 384 22.01 1.46 4.36
N ALA A 385 22.05 1.48 5.69
CA ALA A 385 22.88 2.44 6.44
C ALA A 385 24.38 2.22 6.20
N LEU A 386 24.84 0.97 6.10
CA LEU A 386 26.23 0.65 5.79
C LEU A 386 26.61 1.03 4.35
N VAL A 387 25.73 0.76 3.37
CA VAL A 387 25.93 1.21 1.98
C VAL A 387 26.00 2.73 1.90
N ILE A 388 25.06 3.42 2.54
CA ILE A 388 25.03 4.88 2.60
C ILE A 388 26.33 5.42 3.21
N ALA A 389 26.81 4.85 4.31
CA ALA A 389 28.09 5.24 4.91
C ALA A 389 29.29 4.91 4.01
N ALA A 390 29.28 3.76 3.32
CA ALA A 390 30.34 3.34 2.41
C ALA A 390 30.48 4.26 1.18
N VAL A 391 29.38 4.85 0.72
CA VAL A 391 29.34 5.62 -0.52
C VAL A 391 29.31 7.14 -0.27
N PHE A 392 28.58 7.60 0.75
CA PHE A 392 28.32 9.03 0.97
C PHE A 392 29.03 9.66 2.17
N ASP A 393 29.76 8.90 3.01
CA ASP A 393 30.56 9.52 4.07
C ASP A 393 31.70 10.37 3.46
N ARG A 394 31.97 11.51 4.08
CA ARG A 394 33.05 12.40 3.64
C ARG A 394 34.43 11.79 3.96
N ASP A 395 34.54 11.07 5.07
CA ASP A 395 35.79 10.51 5.57
C ASP A 395 36.06 9.14 4.91
N VAL A 396 37.24 8.99 4.34
CA VAL A 396 37.64 7.76 3.65
C VAL A 396 37.74 6.56 4.59
N ASN A 397 38.11 6.78 5.85
CA ASN A 397 38.22 5.71 6.83
C ASN A 397 36.83 5.19 7.21
N CYS A 398 35.85 6.09 7.41
CA CYS A 398 34.46 5.70 7.64
C CYS A 398 33.89 4.93 6.43
N ARG A 399 34.16 5.37 5.20
CA ARG A 399 33.72 4.63 3.99
C ARG A 399 34.29 3.21 3.94
N ARG A 400 35.58 3.06 4.23
CA ARG A 400 36.27 1.76 4.29
C ARG A 400 35.77 0.88 5.42
N ALA A 401 35.55 1.45 6.60
CA ALA A 401 35.01 0.73 7.75
C ALA A 401 33.58 0.23 7.48
N ALA A 402 32.75 1.05 6.85
CA ALA A 402 31.39 0.67 6.45
C ALA A 402 31.40 -0.45 5.38
N SER A 403 32.25 -0.33 4.35
CA SER A 403 32.45 -1.38 3.34
C SER A 403 32.92 -2.70 3.97
N ALA A 404 33.89 -2.66 4.89
CA ALA A 404 34.36 -3.85 5.61
C ALA A 404 33.29 -4.46 6.53
N ALA A 405 32.49 -3.64 7.21
CA ALA A 405 31.38 -4.11 8.03
C ALA A 405 30.26 -4.73 7.17
N PHE A 406 29.98 -4.16 5.99
CA PHE A 406 29.05 -4.73 5.02
C PHE A 406 29.56 -6.09 4.51
N GLN A 407 30.84 -6.18 4.13
CA GLN A 407 31.49 -7.42 3.72
C GLN A 407 31.35 -8.54 4.76
N GLU A 408 31.61 -8.22 6.04
CA GLU A 408 31.51 -9.20 7.12
C GLU A 408 30.08 -9.72 7.28
N ASN A 409 29.08 -8.84 7.15
CA ASN A 409 27.67 -9.23 7.20
C ASN A 409 27.27 -10.09 6.01
N VAL A 410 27.65 -9.72 4.78
CA VAL A 410 27.39 -10.53 3.58
C VAL A 410 27.99 -11.93 3.73
N GLY A 411 29.24 -12.04 4.20
CA GLY A 411 29.93 -13.32 4.33
C GLY A 411 29.44 -14.22 5.46
N ARG A 412 28.91 -13.67 6.56
CA ARG A 412 28.48 -14.45 7.73
C ARG A 412 26.98 -14.62 7.86
N GLN A 413 26.22 -13.57 7.58
CA GLN A 413 24.78 -13.57 7.72
C GLN A 413 24.09 -14.09 6.46
N GLY A 414 24.70 -13.91 5.29
CA GLY A 414 24.22 -14.46 4.01
C GLY A 414 22.86 -13.93 3.54
N THR A 415 22.34 -12.90 4.21
CA THR A 415 20.94 -12.45 4.11
C THR A 415 20.83 -10.99 3.65
N PHE A 416 21.95 -10.31 3.40
CA PHE A 416 21.99 -8.95 2.88
C PHE A 416 21.59 -8.92 1.39
N PRO A 417 20.57 -8.13 0.99
CA PRO A 417 20.10 -8.06 -0.39
C PRO A 417 21.23 -7.67 -1.34
N HIS A 418 21.40 -8.39 -2.45
CA HIS A 418 22.44 -8.12 -3.47
C HIS A 418 23.86 -7.98 -2.90
N GLY A 419 24.14 -8.62 -1.76
CA GLY A 419 25.36 -8.38 -0.98
C GLY A 419 26.67 -8.65 -1.73
N ILE A 420 26.72 -9.69 -2.58
CA ILE A 420 27.93 -10.06 -3.34
C ILE A 420 28.21 -9.03 -4.45
N ASP A 421 27.16 -8.62 -5.16
CA ASP A 421 27.26 -7.64 -6.26
C ASP A 421 27.71 -6.28 -5.72
N ILE A 422 27.08 -5.83 -4.64
CA ILE A 422 27.41 -4.56 -3.98
C ILE A 422 28.82 -4.59 -3.37
N LEU A 423 29.21 -5.69 -2.72
CA LEU A 423 30.56 -5.85 -2.18
C LEU A 423 31.64 -5.73 -3.25
N THR A 424 31.38 -6.29 -4.44
CA THR A 424 32.32 -6.29 -5.56
C THR A 424 32.47 -4.88 -6.13
N ALA A 425 31.37 -4.12 -6.21
CA ALA A 425 31.41 -2.74 -6.72
C ALA A 425 31.92 -1.71 -5.69
N ALA A 426 31.62 -1.93 -4.40
CA ALA A 426 31.96 -1.03 -3.29
C ALA A 426 33.05 -1.63 -2.38
N ASP A 427 34.11 -2.18 -2.98
CA ASP A 427 35.24 -2.74 -2.25
C ASP A 427 36.09 -1.66 -1.54
N TYR A 428 37.01 -2.11 -0.68
CA TYR A 428 37.89 -1.26 0.13
C TYR A 428 38.69 -0.20 -0.66
N PHE A 429 39.08 -0.51 -1.90
CA PHE A 429 39.84 0.38 -2.77
C PHE A 429 38.91 1.32 -3.53
N ALA A 430 37.81 0.80 -4.09
CA ALA A 430 36.81 1.54 -4.85
C ALA A 430 36.18 2.65 -4.00
N VAL A 431 35.87 2.37 -2.73
CA VAL A 431 35.33 3.36 -1.78
C VAL A 431 36.36 4.42 -1.35
N GLY A 432 37.62 4.28 -1.76
CA GLY A 432 38.66 5.28 -1.54
C GLY A 432 38.36 6.60 -2.24
N ASN A 433 37.82 6.56 -3.47
CA ASN A 433 37.59 7.74 -4.30
C ASN A 433 36.16 8.29 -4.12
N ARG A 434 36.04 9.43 -3.43
CA ARG A 434 34.77 10.08 -3.13
C ARG A 434 33.93 10.42 -4.37
N VAL A 435 34.55 10.87 -5.46
CA VAL A 435 33.82 11.23 -6.69
C VAL A 435 33.24 9.98 -7.34
N ASN A 436 34.05 8.92 -7.43
CA ASN A 436 33.60 7.62 -7.95
C ASN A 436 32.47 7.03 -7.11
N CYS A 437 32.56 7.14 -5.78
CA CYS A 437 31.48 6.74 -4.88
C CYS A 437 30.16 7.45 -5.22
N TYR A 438 30.19 8.78 -5.26
CA TYR A 438 28.97 9.59 -5.45
C TYR A 438 28.36 9.46 -6.83
N LEU A 439 29.16 9.28 -7.90
CA LEU A 439 28.67 9.39 -9.27
C LEU A 439 28.56 8.06 -10.03
N THR A 440 29.22 7.01 -9.56
CA THR A 440 29.30 5.72 -10.28
C THR A 440 28.86 4.56 -9.40
N ILE A 441 29.50 4.36 -8.25
CA ILE A 441 29.15 3.25 -7.34
C ILE A 441 27.74 3.44 -6.80
N SER A 442 27.38 4.66 -6.41
CA SER A 442 26.04 4.98 -5.92
C SER A 442 24.93 4.64 -6.94
N VAL A 443 25.19 4.92 -8.22
CA VAL A 443 24.22 4.73 -9.32
C VAL A 443 24.02 3.24 -9.57
N TYR A 444 25.12 2.47 -9.56
CA TYR A 444 25.06 1.02 -9.66
C TYR A 444 24.24 0.42 -8.52
N ILE A 445 24.51 0.81 -7.27
CA ILE A 445 23.81 0.27 -6.11
C ILE A 445 22.34 0.73 -6.09
N ALA A 446 22.05 1.96 -6.50
CA ALA A 446 20.69 2.46 -6.61
C ALA A 446 19.84 1.74 -7.68
N GLY A 447 20.45 0.91 -8.54
CA GLY A 447 19.72 0.00 -9.42
C GLY A 447 19.04 -1.17 -8.69
N PHE A 448 19.37 -1.40 -7.41
CA PHE A 448 18.71 -2.39 -6.55
C PHE A 448 17.60 -1.73 -5.72
N PRO A 449 16.32 -2.16 -5.85
CA PRO A 449 15.17 -1.49 -5.24
C PRO A 449 15.26 -1.27 -3.73
N GLU A 450 15.91 -2.18 -3.01
CA GLU A 450 16.08 -2.10 -1.55
C GLU A 450 16.92 -0.91 -1.11
N TYR A 451 17.79 -0.39 -1.99
CA TYR A 451 18.76 0.65 -1.70
C TYR A 451 18.43 1.99 -2.37
N THR A 452 17.63 1.99 -3.44
CA THR A 452 17.31 3.19 -4.24
C THR A 452 16.74 4.33 -3.38
N GLN A 453 15.61 4.09 -2.72
CA GLN A 453 14.92 5.12 -1.94
C GLN A 453 15.73 5.57 -0.70
N PRO A 454 16.30 4.68 0.14
CA PRO A 454 17.15 5.10 1.27
C PRO A 454 18.34 5.99 0.87
N MET A 455 18.96 5.72 -0.27
CA MET A 455 20.07 6.52 -0.78
C MET A 455 19.63 7.91 -1.23
N ILE A 456 18.51 8.01 -1.97
CA ILE A 456 17.91 9.28 -2.38
C ILE A 456 17.54 10.12 -1.16
N ASP A 457 16.86 9.51 -0.19
CA ASP A 457 16.45 10.19 1.04
C ASP A 457 17.65 10.68 1.84
N HIS A 458 18.74 9.90 1.92
CA HIS A 458 19.95 10.34 2.60
C HIS A 458 20.59 11.56 1.93
N LEU A 459 20.69 11.57 0.59
CA LEU A 459 21.23 12.71 -0.14
C LEU A 459 20.40 13.99 0.12
N VAL A 460 19.07 13.87 0.06
CA VAL A 460 18.13 14.98 0.27
C VAL A 460 18.08 15.45 1.73
N ASN A 461 18.16 14.54 2.70
CA ASN A 461 18.03 14.88 4.12
C ASN A 461 19.31 15.42 4.74
N MET A 462 20.45 14.86 4.33
CA MET A 462 21.71 15.01 5.07
C MET A 462 22.83 15.65 4.25
N LYS A 463 22.76 15.63 2.91
CA LYS A 463 23.91 16.01 2.08
C LYS A 463 23.70 17.29 1.28
N ILE A 464 22.50 17.56 0.77
CA ILE A 464 22.23 18.83 0.08
C ILE A 464 22.33 20.06 1.00
N ASN A 465 22.11 19.90 2.31
CA ASN A 465 22.24 20.96 3.31
C ASN A 465 23.63 20.95 3.99
N HIS A 466 24.56 20.11 3.54
CA HIS A 466 25.87 19.97 4.15
C HIS A 466 26.67 21.28 4.02
N TRP A 467 27.49 21.62 5.02
CA TRP A 467 28.23 22.89 5.07
C TRP A 467 29.33 22.99 4.00
N ASP A 468 29.99 21.87 3.67
CA ASP A 468 30.96 21.75 2.57
C ASP A 468 30.25 21.80 1.20
N GLY A 469 30.58 22.79 0.38
CA GLY A 469 30.00 22.99 -0.94
C GLY A 469 30.30 21.86 -1.93
N VAL A 470 31.46 21.21 -1.83
CA VAL A 470 31.84 20.11 -2.72
C VAL A 470 30.95 18.88 -2.49
N ILE A 471 30.57 18.64 -1.23
CA ILE A 471 29.62 17.57 -0.89
C ILE A 471 28.25 17.88 -1.47
N ARG A 472 27.77 19.12 -1.35
CA ARG A 472 26.49 19.53 -1.94
C ARG A 472 26.48 19.31 -3.46
N GLU A 473 27.49 19.79 -4.18
CA GLU A 473 27.59 19.61 -5.63
C GLU A 473 27.67 18.14 -6.07
N LEU A 474 28.45 17.32 -5.36
CA LEU A 474 28.50 15.88 -5.65
C LEU A 474 27.15 15.21 -5.38
N SER A 475 26.43 15.63 -4.34
CA SER A 475 25.10 15.11 -4.03
C SER A 475 24.07 15.43 -5.11
N THR A 476 24.06 16.63 -5.65
CA THR A 476 23.09 17.00 -6.69
C THR A 476 23.37 16.29 -8.00
N LYS A 477 24.64 16.12 -8.37
CA LYS A 477 25.05 15.29 -9.52
C LYS A 477 24.74 13.81 -9.31
N ALA A 478 24.87 13.30 -8.09
CA ALA A 478 24.45 11.94 -7.75
C ALA A 478 22.92 11.78 -7.90
N LEU A 479 22.14 12.77 -7.45
CA LEU A 479 20.68 12.78 -7.63
C LEU A 479 20.30 12.80 -9.12
N HIS A 480 20.99 13.57 -9.97
CA HIS A 480 20.83 13.51 -11.43
C HIS A 480 20.99 12.08 -11.95
N ASN A 481 22.13 11.46 -11.67
CA ASN A 481 22.46 10.12 -12.20
C ASN A 481 21.57 9.00 -11.63
N ILE A 482 21.04 9.16 -10.42
CA ILE A 482 20.14 8.18 -9.77
C ILE A 482 18.68 8.37 -10.24
N THR A 483 18.30 9.55 -10.73
CA THR A 483 16.92 9.83 -11.16
C THR A 483 16.34 8.79 -12.13
N PRO A 484 17.08 8.25 -13.13
CA PRO A 484 16.59 7.17 -13.99
C PRO A 484 16.14 5.88 -13.25
N GLN A 485 16.66 5.61 -12.05
CA GLN A 485 16.31 4.42 -11.28
C GLN A 485 14.99 4.56 -10.50
N ALA A 486 14.60 5.79 -10.16
CA ALA A 486 13.34 6.07 -9.44
C ALA A 486 12.72 7.42 -9.85
N PRO A 487 12.35 7.60 -11.12
CA PRO A 487 11.98 8.90 -11.66
C PRO A 487 10.62 9.40 -11.13
N GLU A 488 9.66 8.49 -10.88
CA GLU A 488 8.39 8.85 -10.24
C GLU A 488 8.59 9.33 -8.79
N TYR A 489 9.46 8.68 -8.02
CA TYR A 489 9.79 9.09 -6.65
C TYR A 489 10.45 10.47 -6.64
N MET A 490 11.39 10.70 -7.57
CA MET A 490 12.03 12.00 -7.74
C MET A 490 11.02 13.10 -8.07
N ALA A 491 10.11 12.83 -9.01
CA ALA A 491 9.08 13.76 -9.48
C ALA A 491 8.02 14.08 -8.41
N ASN A 492 7.47 13.06 -7.75
CA ASN A 492 6.27 13.20 -6.91
C ASN A 492 6.58 13.38 -5.42
N VAL A 493 7.77 13.02 -4.97
CA VAL A 493 8.14 13.09 -3.53
C VAL A 493 9.32 14.04 -3.31
N VAL A 494 10.43 13.85 -4.05
CA VAL A 494 11.67 14.59 -3.80
C VAL A 494 11.56 16.05 -4.24
N LEU A 495 11.18 16.32 -5.49
CA LEU A 495 11.07 17.69 -6.01
C LEU A 495 10.09 18.57 -5.21
N PRO A 496 8.85 18.13 -4.91
CA PRO A 496 7.92 18.89 -4.07
C PRO A 496 8.49 19.23 -2.69
N ARG A 497 9.34 18.37 -2.14
CA ARG A 497 10.01 18.60 -0.86
C ARG A 497 11.18 19.58 -0.95
N LEU A 498 11.90 19.60 -2.07
CA LEU A 498 13.03 20.50 -2.29
C LEU A 498 12.62 21.93 -2.62
N LEU A 499 11.48 22.12 -3.29
CA LEU A 499 10.99 23.45 -3.71
C LEU A 499 10.85 24.45 -2.54
N PRO A 500 10.24 24.11 -1.38
CA PRO A 500 10.21 25.02 -0.22
C PRO A 500 11.60 25.32 0.35
N LEU A 501 12.53 24.36 0.28
CA LEU A 501 13.90 24.52 0.78
C LEU A 501 14.73 25.47 -0.08
N SER A 502 14.43 25.55 -1.38
CA SER A 502 15.07 26.46 -2.35
C SER A 502 14.79 27.95 -2.09
N VAL A 503 13.77 28.27 -1.29
CA VAL A 503 13.42 29.65 -0.88
C VAL A 503 13.69 29.90 0.60
N GLY A 504 14.30 28.94 1.31
CA GLY A 504 14.57 29.03 2.74
C GLY A 504 15.62 30.10 3.11
N SER A 505 15.66 30.45 4.39
CA SER A 505 16.62 31.40 4.95
C SER A 505 18.02 30.81 5.17
N ASP A 506 18.15 29.48 5.35
CA ASP A 506 19.44 28.82 5.51
C ASP A 506 20.20 28.72 4.18
N LEU A 507 21.38 29.33 4.11
CA LEU A 507 22.15 29.46 2.88
C LEU A 507 22.61 28.11 2.29
N HIS A 508 23.04 27.18 3.14
CA HIS A 508 23.56 25.88 2.67
C HIS A 508 22.42 25.02 2.11
N THR A 509 21.32 24.95 2.83
CA THR A 509 20.10 24.25 2.42
C THR A 509 19.55 24.85 1.14
N ARG A 510 19.46 26.18 1.04
CA ARG A 510 19.00 26.87 -0.16
C ARG A 510 19.87 26.56 -1.37
N HIS A 511 21.19 26.70 -1.22
CA HIS A 511 22.13 26.41 -2.32
C HIS A 511 22.02 24.97 -2.83
N GLY A 512 22.02 23.99 -1.92
CA GLY A 512 21.90 22.59 -2.32
C GLY A 512 20.53 22.23 -2.89
N ALA A 513 19.45 22.80 -2.35
CA ALA A 513 18.09 22.58 -2.87
C ALA A 513 17.94 23.14 -4.29
N ILE A 514 18.45 24.35 -4.57
CA ILE A 514 18.43 24.94 -5.92
C ILE A 514 19.18 24.04 -6.91
N LEU A 515 20.40 23.62 -6.57
CA LEU A 515 21.19 22.73 -7.42
C LEU A 515 20.50 21.37 -7.61
N ALA A 516 19.90 20.80 -6.56
CA ALA A 516 19.22 19.51 -6.63
C ALA A 516 17.98 19.59 -7.51
N CYS A 517 17.18 20.67 -7.38
CA CYS A 517 16.04 20.92 -8.27
C CYS A 517 16.51 21.00 -9.73
N ALA A 518 17.56 21.77 -10.03
CA ALA A 518 18.08 21.89 -11.38
C ALA A 518 18.53 20.54 -11.97
N GLU A 519 19.34 19.79 -11.22
CA GLU A 519 19.89 18.50 -11.64
C GLU A 519 18.81 17.41 -11.82
N ILE A 520 17.85 17.31 -10.90
CA ILE A 520 16.74 16.35 -10.99
C ILE A 520 15.81 16.73 -12.15
N THR A 521 15.45 18.01 -12.29
CA THR A 521 14.64 18.46 -13.43
C THR A 521 15.33 18.16 -14.75
N HIS A 522 16.64 18.42 -14.85
CA HIS A 522 17.39 18.12 -16.07
C HIS A 522 17.38 16.63 -16.40
N ALA A 523 17.55 15.75 -15.39
CA ALA A 523 17.42 14.30 -15.58
C ALA A 523 16.01 13.88 -16.01
N LEU A 524 14.97 14.41 -15.35
CA LEU A 524 13.57 14.13 -15.69
C LEU A 524 13.22 14.63 -17.10
N TRP A 525 13.74 15.78 -17.52
CA TRP A 525 13.57 16.28 -18.89
C TRP A 525 14.19 15.31 -19.90
N TYR A 526 15.45 14.90 -19.68
CA TYR A 526 16.12 13.93 -20.54
C TYR A 526 15.35 12.60 -20.64
N LEU A 527 14.80 12.14 -19.52
CA LEU A 527 13.96 10.94 -19.47
C LEU A 527 12.57 11.17 -20.09
N SER A 528 12.00 12.37 -20.01
CA SER A 528 10.66 12.69 -20.54
C SER A 528 10.59 12.60 -22.06
N CYS A 529 11.72 12.82 -22.73
CA CYS A 529 11.89 12.54 -24.16
C CYS A 529 11.70 11.05 -24.51
N TYR A 530 11.66 10.16 -23.51
CA TYR A 530 11.54 8.70 -23.68
C TYR A 530 10.43 8.04 -22.83
N GLN A 531 10.06 8.60 -21.68
CA GLN A 531 9.10 8.06 -20.72
C GLN A 531 8.37 9.21 -19.99
N SER A 532 7.16 9.56 -20.43
CA SER A 532 6.07 10.32 -19.78
C SER A 532 6.27 11.11 -18.44
N TYR A 533 7.31 11.95 -18.25
CA TYR A 533 7.46 12.85 -17.06
C TYR A 533 6.90 14.27 -17.26
N PHE A 534 5.86 14.42 -18.09
CA PHE A 534 5.32 15.71 -18.54
C PHE A 534 4.83 16.62 -17.40
N LEU A 535 4.24 16.05 -16.34
CA LEU A 535 3.59 16.76 -15.25
C LEU A 535 4.55 17.73 -14.52
N THR A 536 5.69 17.19 -14.10
CA THR A 536 6.65 17.91 -13.26
C THR A 536 7.31 19.04 -14.02
N VAL A 537 7.61 18.81 -15.31
CA VAL A 537 8.26 19.83 -16.13
C VAL A 537 7.28 20.95 -16.49
N CYS A 538 6.02 20.64 -16.81
CA CYS A 538 4.99 21.66 -17.00
C CYS A 538 4.80 22.51 -15.73
N THR A 539 4.72 21.87 -14.56
CA THR A 539 4.62 22.57 -13.27
C THR A 539 5.81 23.51 -13.04
N LEU A 540 7.03 23.06 -13.37
CA LEU A 540 8.21 23.91 -13.27
C LEU A 540 8.14 25.10 -14.23
N ILE A 541 7.80 24.88 -15.51
CA ILE A 541 7.67 25.95 -16.50
C ILE A 541 6.66 27.00 -16.02
N GLU A 542 5.53 26.56 -15.46
CA GLU A 542 4.54 27.46 -14.84
C GLU A 542 5.19 28.31 -13.74
N LYS A 543 5.88 27.69 -12.76
CA LYS A 543 6.49 28.44 -11.65
C LYS A 543 7.64 29.35 -12.10
N LEU A 544 8.43 28.95 -13.09
CA LEU A 544 9.49 29.80 -13.67
C LEU A 544 8.89 31.01 -14.39
N SER A 545 7.78 30.83 -15.09
CA SER A 545 7.05 31.92 -15.75
C SER A 545 6.43 32.87 -14.73
N LEU A 546 5.74 32.34 -13.70
CA LEU A 546 5.13 33.14 -12.63
C LEU A 546 6.15 33.91 -11.78
N SER A 547 7.39 33.38 -11.66
CA SER A 547 8.50 34.05 -10.96
C SER A 547 9.26 35.06 -11.81
N LYS A 548 8.88 35.25 -13.08
CA LYS A 548 9.46 36.25 -13.99
C LYS A 548 10.95 36.09 -14.19
N MET A 549 11.39 34.84 -14.36
CA MET A 549 12.80 34.56 -14.61
C MET A 549 13.29 35.26 -15.89
N PRO A 550 14.54 35.74 -15.93
CA PRO A 550 15.04 36.62 -16.98
C PRO A 550 15.43 35.86 -18.28
N PHE A 551 14.50 35.09 -18.85
CA PHE A 551 14.68 34.30 -20.07
C PHE A 551 13.98 34.89 -21.31
N LYS A 552 13.56 36.16 -21.24
CA LYS A 552 12.86 36.80 -22.35
C LYS A 552 13.74 36.88 -23.59
N GLY A 553 13.27 36.32 -24.70
CA GLY A 553 14.04 36.23 -25.96
C GLY A 553 15.06 35.08 -26.00
N ASP A 554 15.15 34.26 -24.95
CA ASP A 554 16.02 33.09 -24.93
C ASP A 554 15.38 31.93 -25.71
N PRO A 555 16.15 31.18 -26.53
CA PRO A 555 15.66 29.99 -27.25
C PRO A 555 14.97 28.94 -26.36
N ILE A 556 15.28 28.91 -25.06
CA ILE A 556 14.66 27.99 -24.09
C ILE A 556 13.14 28.14 -24.04
N ILE A 557 12.60 29.34 -24.28
CA ILE A 557 11.16 29.59 -24.29
C ILE A 557 10.47 28.78 -25.41
N GLY A 558 11.11 28.69 -26.59
CA GLY A 558 10.63 27.84 -27.67
C GLY A 558 10.68 26.35 -27.30
N GLY A 559 11.72 25.93 -26.57
CA GLY A 559 11.81 24.57 -26.03
C GLY A 559 10.72 24.25 -25.00
N TRP A 560 10.37 25.21 -24.14
CA TRP A 560 9.27 25.08 -23.18
C TRP A 560 7.91 25.01 -23.87
N GLN A 561 7.65 25.86 -24.87
CA GLN A 561 6.43 25.78 -25.68
C GLN A 561 6.34 24.42 -26.39
N TRP A 562 7.43 23.97 -27.00
CA TRP A 562 7.47 22.67 -27.66
C TRP A 562 7.13 21.53 -26.69
N LEU A 563 7.71 21.53 -25.50
CA LEU A 563 7.45 20.49 -24.49
C LEU A 563 6.00 20.51 -24.01
N ILE A 564 5.41 21.69 -23.81
CA ILE A 564 3.98 21.82 -23.45
C ILE A 564 3.11 21.25 -24.58
N ASN A 565 3.40 21.61 -25.83
CA ASN A 565 2.67 21.10 -26.99
C ASN A 565 2.82 19.58 -27.11
N ASP A 566 4.03 19.05 -26.90
CA ASP A 566 4.33 17.62 -26.92
C ASP A 566 3.57 16.86 -25.81
N SER A 567 3.50 17.46 -24.61
CA SER A 567 2.72 16.93 -23.48
C SER A 567 1.23 16.81 -23.80
N LEU A 568 0.68 17.76 -24.58
CA LEU A 568 -0.71 17.72 -25.03
C LEU A 568 -0.95 16.70 -26.16
N ARG A 569 0.05 16.45 -27.03
CA ARG A 569 -0.03 15.44 -28.10
C ARG A 569 0.04 14.02 -27.58
N HIS A 570 0.88 13.75 -26.59
CA HIS A 570 1.14 12.40 -26.08
C HIS A 570 0.20 11.97 -24.93
N LEU A 571 -0.91 12.68 -24.72
CA LEU A 571 -1.92 12.31 -23.72
C LEU A 571 -2.49 10.89 -23.92
N THR A 572 -2.47 10.36 -25.15
CA THR A 572 -2.94 9.00 -25.47
C THR A 572 -2.10 7.90 -24.81
N LEU A 573 -0.81 8.14 -24.60
CA LEU A 573 0.15 7.16 -24.05
C LEU A 573 0.11 7.06 -22.51
N VAL A 574 -0.69 7.90 -21.85
CA VAL A 574 -0.75 8.01 -20.39
C VAL A 574 -2.01 7.33 -19.84
N SER A 575 -1.95 6.81 -18.60
CA SER A 575 -3.11 6.24 -17.89
C SER A 575 -4.25 7.26 -17.69
N SER A 576 -5.50 6.81 -17.72
CA SER A 576 -6.70 7.68 -17.71
C SER A 576 -6.75 8.68 -16.54
N GLY A 577 -6.32 8.28 -15.33
CA GLY A 577 -6.29 9.16 -14.16
C GLY A 577 -5.25 10.29 -14.25
N ALA A 578 -4.08 10.04 -14.86
CA ALA A 578 -3.02 11.04 -14.99
C ALA A 578 -3.23 12.00 -16.17
N ARG A 579 -4.00 11.61 -17.20
CA ARG A 579 -4.31 12.44 -18.38
C ARG A 579 -4.88 13.81 -18.01
N GLN A 580 -5.87 13.83 -17.11
CA GLN A 580 -6.54 15.07 -16.74
C GLN A 580 -5.57 16.03 -16.03
N HIS A 581 -4.75 15.50 -15.13
CA HIS A 581 -3.80 16.30 -14.37
C HIS A 581 -2.67 16.86 -15.24
N ILE A 582 -2.12 16.05 -16.16
CA ILE A 582 -1.11 16.52 -17.13
C ILE A 582 -1.68 17.64 -18.01
N LYS A 583 -2.91 17.45 -18.52
CA LYS A 583 -3.59 18.46 -19.34
C LYS A 583 -3.77 19.77 -18.58
N GLU A 584 -4.23 19.74 -17.33
CA GLU A 584 -4.39 20.93 -16.49
C GLU A 584 -3.06 21.64 -16.24
N CYS A 585 -2.00 20.90 -15.90
CA CYS A 585 -0.68 21.47 -15.68
C CYS A 585 -0.06 22.04 -16.97
N ALA A 586 -0.19 21.35 -18.11
CA ALA A 586 0.30 21.85 -19.40
C ALA A 586 -0.41 23.14 -19.81
N VAL A 587 -1.73 23.21 -19.62
CA VAL A 587 -2.55 24.40 -19.93
C VAL A 587 -2.22 25.57 -18.99
N SER A 588 -2.02 25.29 -17.70
CA SER A 588 -1.58 26.30 -16.72
C SER A 588 -0.19 26.84 -17.04
N ALA A 589 0.75 25.94 -17.38
CA ALA A 589 2.10 26.30 -17.80
C ALA A 589 2.10 27.15 -19.08
N LEU A 590 1.27 26.78 -20.06
CA LEU A 590 1.08 27.55 -21.29
C LEU A 590 0.61 28.98 -20.98
N ALA A 591 -0.45 29.12 -20.18
CA ALA A 591 -1.00 30.42 -19.85
C ALA A 591 0.04 31.31 -19.13
N ALA A 592 0.78 30.75 -18.17
CA ALA A 592 1.83 31.48 -17.47
C ALA A 592 2.98 31.86 -18.42
N LEU A 593 3.43 30.94 -19.29
CA LEU A 593 4.49 31.18 -20.26
C LEU A 593 4.10 32.28 -21.25
N CYS A 594 2.89 32.21 -21.82
CA CYS A 594 2.42 33.23 -22.74
C CYS A 594 2.36 34.62 -22.08
N ASN A 595 1.79 34.71 -20.87
CA ASN A 595 1.62 35.98 -20.16
C ASN A 595 2.96 36.65 -19.79
N GLU A 596 4.03 35.89 -19.53
CA GLU A 596 5.32 36.47 -19.16
C GLU A 596 6.22 36.71 -20.38
N PHE A 597 6.31 35.73 -21.29
CA PHE A 597 7.35 35.72 -22.32
C PHE A 597 6.85 36.15 -23.71
N TYR A 598 5.57 36.01 -24.02
CA TYR A 598 5.01 36.34 -25.34
C TYR A 598 4.29 37.68 -25.41
N ILE A 599 4.08 38.33 -24.27
CA ILE A 599 3.60 39.71 -24.24
C ILE A 599 4.76 40.68 -24.52
N ASN A 600 4.58 41.59 -25.48
CA ASN A 600 5.53 42.66 -25.75
C ASN A 600 5.34 43.85 -24.78
N GLU A 601 6.23 44.84 -24.80
CA GLU A 601 6.16 46.02 -23.92
C GLU A 601 4.87 46.86 -24.11
N ARG A 602 4.19 46.70 -25.25
CA ARG A 602 2.93 47.40 -25.57
C ARG A 602 1.69 46.59 -25.14
N GLY A 603 1.87 45.41 -24.57
CA GLY A 603 0.78 44.52 -24.18
C GLY A 603 0.19 43.71 -25.33
N GLU A 604 0.89 43.61 -26.46
CA GLU A 604 0.45 42.92 -27.67
C GLU A 604 1.30 41.66 -27.94
N ALA A 605 0.80 40.74 -28.74
CA ALA A 605 1.57 39.61 -29.25
C ALA A 605 2.49 40.07 -30.39
N ASP A 606 3.58 39.33 -30.61
CA ASP A 606 4.24 39.34 -31.92
C ASP A 606 3.28 38.73 -32.98
N PRO A 607 2.97 39.42 -34.09
CA PRO A 607 1.98 38.93 -35.06
C PRO A 607 2.35 37.60 -35.72
N ALA A 608 3.63 37.33 -35.95
CA ALA A 608 4.06 36.08 -36.57
C ALA A 608 3.92 34.91 -35.59
N LEU A 609 4.32 35.13 -34.32
CA LEU A 609 4.13 34.15 -33.25
C LEU A 609 2.64 33.87 -33.00
N GLN A 610 1.81 34.91 -32.95
CA GLN A 610 0.36 34.79 -32.77
C GLN A 610 -0.26 33.93 -33.88
N ASP A 611 0.08 34.23 -35.13
CA ASP A 611 -0.46 33.52 -36.29
C ASP A 611 -0.03 32.05 -36.30
N GLU A 612 1.26 31.78 -36.04
CA GLU A 612 1.80 30.43 -35.95
C GLU A 612 1.12 29.61 -34.84
N LEU A 613 1.06 30.16 -33.61
CA LEU A 613 0.52 29.47 -32.44
C LEU A 613 -0.97 29.16 -32.60
N VAL A 614 -1.77 30.17 -32.95
CA VAL A 614 -3.23 30.01 -33.06
C VAL A 614 -3.59 29.08 -34.22
N THR A 615 -2.93 29.21 -35.37
CA THR A 615 -3.17 28.34 -36.53
C THR A 615 -2.75 26.90 -36.23
N GLN A 616 -1.62 26.70 -35.54
CA GLN A 616 -1.20 25.37 -35.11
C GLN A 616 -2.27 24.75 -34.19
N TYR A 617 -2.72 25.47 -33.16
CA TYR A 617 -3.65 24.92 -32.18
C TYR A 617 -5.03 24.64 -32.76
N VAL A 618 -5.52 25.51 -33.66
CA VAL A 618 -6.79 25.29 -34.37
C VAL A 618 -6.70 24.08 -35.31
N SER A 619 -5.55 23.83 -35.95
CA SER A 619 -5.39 22.67 -36.83
C SER A 619 -5.40 21.34 -36.06
N GLU A 620 -4.86 21.31 -34.84
CA GLU A 620 -4.90 20.13 -33.96
C GLU A 620 -6.31 19.77 -33.46
N LEU A 621 -7.29 20.68 -33.56
CA LEU A 621 -8.70 20.38 -33.27
C LEU A 621 -9.33 19.40 -34.26
N GLN A 622 -8.70 19.17 -35.43
CA GLN A 622 -9.17 18.25 -36.46
C GLN A 622 -8.35 16.94 -36.48
N ASN A 623 -7.55 16.68 -35.44
CA ASN A 623 -6.70 15.49 -35.35
C ASN A 623 -7.54 14.19 -35.27
N ALA A 624 -7.06 13.06 -35.78
CA ALA A 624 -7.79 11.79 -35.67
C ALA A 624 -7.89 11.27 -34.22
N GLU A 625 -7.01 11.74 -33.33
CA GLU A 625 -6.95 11.29 -31.93
C GLU A 625 -7.75 12.22 -30.99
N GLU A 626 -8.75 11.67 -30.28
CA GLU A 626 -9.61 12.42 -29.35
C GLU A 626 -8.82 13.23 -28.32
N MET A 627 -7.80 12.62 -27.71
CA MET A 627 -7.07 13.24 -26.61
C MET A 627 -6.24 14.45 -27.05
N ILE A 628 -5.81 14.48 -28.32
CA ILE A 628 -5.11 15.62 -28.89
C ILE A 628 -6.10 16.78 -29.02
N ARG A 629 -7.30 16.53 -29.57
CA ARG A 629 -8.37 17.53 -29.63
C ARG A 629 -8.74 18.07 -28.25
N CYS A 630 -8.82 17.20 -27.24
CA CYS A 630 -9.04 17.59 -25.84
C CYS A 630 -7.95 18.57 -25.35
N GLY A 631 -6.68 18.20 -25.52
CA GLY A 631 -5.54 19.00 -25.07
C GLY A 631 -5.52 20.39 -25.71
N PHE A 632 -5.64 20.46 -27.03
CA PHE A 632 -5.59 21.73 -27.76
C PHE A 632 -6.86 22.57 -27.62
N SER A 633 -8.03 21.96 -27.40
CA SER A 633 -9.24 22.71 -27.01
C SER A 633 -9.00 23.48 -25.72
N ARG A 634 -8.45 22.82 -24.69
CA ARG A 634 -8.14 23.45 -23.40
C ARG A 634 -7.02 24.48 -23.51
N ALA A 635 -6.01 24.23 -24.34
CA ALA A 635 -4.94 25.18 -24.61
C ALA A 635 -5.48 26.49 -25.22
N LEU A 636 -6.34 26.40 -26.24
CA LEU A 636 -7.02 27.56 -26.83
C LEU A 636 -7.86 28.32 -25.81
N GLY A 637 -8.57 27.59 -24.92
CA GLY A 637 -9.34 28.18 -23.83
C GLY A 637 -8.51 28.94 -22.79
N ALA A 638 -7.21 28.72 -22.72
CA ALA A 638 -6.31 29.36 -21.76
C ALA A 638 -5.40 30.43 -22.37
N LEU A 639 -5.48 30.66 -23.68
CA LEU A 639 -4.71 31.70 -24.33
C LEU A 639 -5.12 33.08 -23.81
N PRO A 640 -4.16 33.95 -23.47
CA PRO A 640 -4.46 35.30 -23.00
C PRO A 640 -5.08 36.15 -24.11
N ARG A 641 -5.84 37.18 -23.72
CA ARG A 641 -6.59 38.04 -24.61
C ARG A 641 -5.77 38.64 -25.76
N PHE A 642 -4.52 39.02 -25.50
CA PHE A 642 -3.65 39.61 -26.52
C PHE A 642 -3.25 38.63 -27.65
N LEU A 643 -3.33 37.31 -27.41
CA LEU A 643 -3.13 36.28 -28.44
C LEU A 643 -4.43 35.92 -29.17
N LEU A 644 -5.61 36.20 -28.59
CA LEU A 644 -6.91 35.95 -29.21
C LEU A 644 -7.40 37.13 -30.07
N LYS A 645 -6.89 38.34 -29.81
CA LYS A 645 -7.29 39.56 -30.51
C LYS A 645 -7.08 39.43 -32.03
N GLY A 646 -8.14 39.62 -32.83
CA GLY A 646 -8.08 39.53 -34.29
C GLY A 646 -8.14 38.10 -34.85
N ARG A 647 -8.35 37.11 -33.98
CA ARG A 647 -8.41 35.67 -34.31
C ARG A 647 -9.57 34.96 -33.60
N LEU A 648 -10.44 35.69 -32.90
CA LEU A 648 -11.49 35.11 -32.07
C LEU A 648 -12.47 34.26 -32.88
N GLN A 649 -12.87 34.72 -34.08
CA GLN A 649 -13.82 33.97 -34.88
C GLN A 649 -13.23 32.65 -35.39
N GLN A 650 -11.94 32.65 -35.76
CA GLN A 650 -11.23 31.44 -36.16
C GLN A 650 -11.21 30.40 -35.03
N VAL A 651 -10.95 30.84 -33.79
CA VAL A 651 -10.93 29.97 -32.61
C VAL A 651 -12.31 29.43 -32.28
N LEU A 652 -13.34 30.29 -32.25
CA LEU A 652 -14.72 29.88 -31.94
C LEU A 652 -15.29 28.92 -32.99
N GLU A 653 -15.04 29.15 -34.28
CA GLU A 653 -15.50 28.24 -35.34
C GLU A 653 -14.75 26.90 -35.30
N GLY A 654 -13.45 26.91 -35.00
CA GLY A 654 -12.67 25.69 -34.76
C GLY A 654 -13.23 24.84 -33.62
N LEU A 655 -13.49 25.47 -32.46
CA LEU A 655 -14.07 24.81 -31.30
C LEU A 655 -15.51 24.33 -31.54
N LYS A 656 -16.33 25.14 -32.24
CA LYS A 656 -17.69 24.77 -32.63
C LYS A 656 -17.71 23.50 -33.47
N LYS A 657 -16.81 23.34 -34.44
CA LYS A 657 -16.72 22.11 -35.24
C LYS A 657 -16.45 20.88 -34.37
N VAL A 658 -15.62 21.00 -33.33
CA VAL A 658 -15.36 19.91 -32.38
C VAL A 658 -16.62 19.49 -31.63
N THR A 659 -17.52 20.43 -31.31
CA THR A 659 -18.76 20.12 -30.55
C THR A 659 -19.81 19.34 -31.36
N GLN A 660 -19.67 19.27 -32.69
CA GLN A 660 -20.64 18.59 -33.55
C GLN A 660 -20.37 17.09 -33.59
N ILE A 661 -21.44 16.28 -33.61
CA ILE A 661 -21.35 14.83 -33.71
C ILE A 661 -21.25 14.43 -35.19
N SER A 662 -20.14 13.80 -35.58
CA SER A 662 -19.94 13.16 -36.88
C SER A 662 -19.96 11.63 -36.72
N PRO A 663 -20.29 10.85 -37.77
CA PRO A 663 -20.20 9.38 -37.74
C PRO A 663 -18.82 8.85 -37.32
N GLU A 664 -17.75 9.56 -37.68
CA GLU A 664 -16.37 9.19 -37.40
C GLU A 664 -15.97 9.46 -35.95
N ASP A 665 -16.51 10.52 -35.34
CA ASP A 665 -16.12 11.01 -34.01
C ASP A 665 -17.25 10.86 -32.96
N VAL A 666 -18.26 10.01 -33.20
CA VAL A 666 -19.38 9.82 -32.27
C VAL A 666 -18.89 9.54 -30.85
N SER A 667 -17.88 8.68 -30.71
CA SER A 667 -17.30 8.30 -29.43
C SER A 667 -16.51 9.41 -28.72
N PHE A 668 -16.22 10.53 -29.39
CA PHE A 668 -15.31 11.58 -28.88
C PHE A 668 -15.98 12.57 -27.92
N ALA A 669 -16.70 12.05 -26.94
CA ALA A 669 -17.46 12.85 -25.98
C ALA A 669 -16.55 13.74 -25.11
N GLU A 670 -15.33 13.31 -24.78
CA GLU A 670 -14.42 14.13 -23.95
C GLU A 670 -13.90 15.35 -24.72
N SER A 671 -13.66 15.18 -26.03
CA SER A 671 -13.28 16.29 -26.91
C SER A 671 -14.40 17.32 -27.02
N ARG A 672 -15.66 16.88 -27.18
CA ARG A 672 -16.82 17.78 -27.21
C ARG A 672 -16.99 18.54 -25.90
N ARG A 673 -16.87 17.85 -24.77
CA ARG A 673 -16.87 18.45 -23.42
C ARG A 673 -15.81 19.55 -23.31
N ASP A 674 -14.57 19.23 -23.67
CA ASP A 674 -13.45 20.16 -23.49
C ASP A 674 -13.55 21.38 -24.42
N ALA A 675 -14.10 21.21 -25.63
CA ALA A 675 -14.39 22.32 -26.54
C ALA A 675 -15.46 23.28 -26.00
N LEU A 676 -16.55 22.76 -25.39
CA LEU A 676 -17.58 23.59 -24.77
C LEU A 676 -17.05 24.40 -23.58
N ILE A 677 -16.16 23.80 -22.79
CA ILE A 677 -15.51 24.52 -21.68
C ILE A 677 -14.55 25.57 -22.23
N ALA A 678 -13.79 25.25 -23.29
CA ALA A 678 -12.90 26.19 -23.94
C ALA A 678 -13.65 27.41 -24.50
N ILE A 679 -14.81 27.22 -25.14
CA ILE A 679 -15.66 28.32 -25.63
C ILE A 679 -16.01 29.28 -24.49
N ALA A 680 -16.45 28.78 -23.34
CA ALA A 680 -16.78 29.62 -22.19
C ALA A 680 -15.54 30.38 -21.64
N LYS A 681 -14.38 29.72 -21.57
CA LYS A 681 -13.13 30.36 -21.12
C LYS A 681 -12.60 31.40 -22.09
N VAL A 682 -12.72 31.16 -23.41
CA VAL A 682 -12.45 32.17 -24.44
C VAL A 682 -13.34 33.39 -24.24
N CYS A 683 -14.66 33.19 -24.06
CA CYS A 683 -15.61 34.28 -23.81
C CYS A 683 -15.24 35.11 -22.58
N GLN A 684 -14.89 34.46 -21.46
CA GLN A 684 -14.43 35.14 -20.24
C GLN A 684 -13.15 35.94 -20.47
N THR A 685 -12.23 35.42 -21.27
CA THR A 685 -10.92 36.04 -21.51
C THR A 685 -11.01 37.27 -22.42
N VAL A 686 -11.83 37.21 -23.47
CA VAL A 686 -12.00 38.34 -24.41
C VAL A 686 -12.93 39.42 -23.87
N GLY A 687 -13.88 39.05 -23.01
CA GLY A 687 -14.87 39.94 -22.42
C GLY A 687 -16.01 40.28 -23.39
N VAL A 688 -16.94 41.11 -22.90
CA VAL A 688 -18.16 41.49 -23.62
C VAL A 688 -18.08 42.96 -24.02
N LYS A 689 -18.45 43.26 -25.26
CA LYS A 689 -18.63 44.62 -25.76
C LYS A 689 -19.62 44.59 -26.93
N GLY A 690 -20.85 45.05 -26.72
CA GLY A 690 -21.95 44.87 -27.67
C GLY A 690 -21.76 45.55 -29.02
N ASP A 691 -21.10 46.71 -29.04
CA ASP A 691 -20.69 47.46 -30.25
C ASP A 691 -19.27 47.10 -30.74
N GLY A 692 -18.63 46.10 -30.11
CA GLY A 692 -17.29 45.64 -30.44
C GLY A 692 -17.26 44.74 -31.67
N SER A 693 -16.05 44.55 -32.22
CA SER A 693 -15.81 43.60 -33.30
C SER A 693 -15.92 42.16 -32.79
N GLN A 694 -16.58 41.30 -33.58
CA GLN A 694 -16.65 39.85 -33.34
C GLN A 694 -15.29 39.14 -33.34
N GLU A 695 -14.23 39.82 -33.81
CA GLU A 695 -12.86 39.32 -33.80
C GLU A 695 -12.11 39.61 -32.49
N GLU A 696 -12.70 40.38 -31.59
CA GLU A 696 -12.05 40.80 -30.34
C GLU A 696 -12.91 40.62 -29.08
N TYR A 697 -14.24 40.58 -29.21
CA TYR A 697 -15.17 40.55 -28.08
C TYR A 697 -16.34 39.60 -28.34
N VAL A 698 -17.03 39.23 -27.25
CA VAL A 698 -18.41 38.75 -27.35
C VAL A 698 -19.31 39.97 -27.59
N CYS A 699 -20.03 39.96 -28.72
CA CYS A 699 -20.84 41.09 -29.18
C CYS A 699 -22.14 40.61 -29.86
N ARG A 700 -22.93 41.55 -30.38
CA ARG A 700 -24.22 41.25 -31.04
C ARG A 700 -24.10 40.30 -32.23
N ASP A 701 -22.96 40.31 -32.92
CA ASP A 701 -22.77 39.53 -34.15
C ASP A 701 -22.43 38.04 -33.89
N ASN A 702 -21.91 37.69 -32.70
CA ASN A 702 -21.46 36.32 -32.40
C ASN A 702 -22.17 35.66 -31.20
N VAL A 703 -22.86 36.42 -30.34
CA VAL A 703 -23.52 35.92 -29.13
C VAL A 703 -24.53 34.81 -29.40
N ASP A 704 -25.38 34.98 -30.42
CA ASP A 704 -26.41 33.99 -30.77
C ASP A 704 -25.78 32.67 -31.22
N GLN A 705 -24.68 32.73 -31.98
CA GLN A 705 -23.95 31.55 -32.42
C GLN A 705 -23.26 30.84 -31.25
N ILE A 706 -22.72 31.59 -30.28
CA ILE A 706 -22.11 31.02 -29.06
C ILE A 706 -23.18 30.25 -28.28
N TYR A 707 -24.34 30.86 -28.02
CA TYR A 707 -25.45 30.21 -27.32
C TYR A 707 -25.97 28.99 -28.07
N ALA A 708 -26.15 29.08 -29.40
CA ALA A 708 -26.60 27.96 -30.22
C ALA A 708 -25.65 26.75 -30.11
N THR A 709 -24.33 26.99 -30.11
CA THR A 709 -23.33 25.92 -29.92
C THR A 709 -23.41 25.30 -28.53
N LEU A 710 -23.51 26.11 -27.48
CA LEU A 710 -23.62 25.62 -26.11
C LEU A 710 -24.93 24.84 -25.85
N LEU A 711 -26.06 25.33 -26.37
CA LEU A 711 -27.37 24.69 -26.25
C LEU A 711 -27.39 23.33 -26.95
N THR A 712 -26.74 23.21 -28.12
CA THR A 712 -26.57 21.93 -28.81
C THR A 712 -25.92 20.88 -27.89
N GLY A 713 -24.92 21.28 -27.09
CA GLY A 713 -24.24 20.40 -26.13
C GLY A 713 -25.14 19.86 -25.01
N VAL A 714 -26.22 20.56 -24.63
CA VAL A 714 -27.17 20.10 -23.61
C VAL A 714 -28.03 18.93 -24.10
N THR A 715 -28.04 18.69 -25.41
CA THR A 715 -28.77 17.59 -26.05
C THR A 715 -27.90 16.38 -26.40
N ASP A 716 -26.64 16.36 -25.93
CA ASP A 716 -25.75 15.23 -26.18
C ASP A 716 -26.11 14.02 -25.30
N TYR A 717 -26.66 13.01 -25.97
CA TYR A 717 -27.14 11.78 -25.38
C TYR A 717 -26.38 10.55 -25.91
N THR A 718 -25.14 10.76 -26.40
CA THR A 718 -24.29 9.68 -26.90
C THR A 718 -23.98 8.66 -25.81
N THR A 719 -24.00 7.38 -26.18
CA THR A 719 -23.63 6.26 -25.31
C THR A 719 -22.51 5.43 -25.93
N ASP A 720 -21.58 4.96 -25.11
CA ASP A 720 -20.55 3.98 -25.49
C ASP A 720 -20.51 2.81 -24.49
N SER A 721 -19.46 1.99 -24.52
CA SER A 721 -19.26 0.86 -23.59
C SER A 721 -19.19 1.27 -22.11
N ARG A 722 -18.95 2.54 -21.80
CA ARG A 722 -18.92 3.14 -20.45
C ARG A 722 -20.29 3.67 -20.02
N GLY A 723 -21.31 3.64 -20.88
CA GLY A 723 -22.66 4.15 -20.61
C GLY A 723 -22.92 5.52 -21.26
N ASP A 724 -23.60 6.42 -20.54
CA ASP A 724 -24.01 7.76 -20.99
C ASP A 724 -22.84 8.75 -20.95
N VAL A 725 -21.93 8.65 -21.93
CA VAL A 725 -20.77 9.56 -22.07
C VAL A 725 -21.17 10.96 -22.52
N GLY A 726 -22.29 11.10 -23.23
CA GLY A 726 -22.88 12.41 -23.56
C GLY A 726 -23.26 13.22 -22.32
N GLY A 727 -23.52 12.54 -21.19
CA GLY A 727 -23.69 13.19 -19.89
C GLY A 727 -22.55 14.13 -19.49
N TRP A 728 -21.29 13.82 -19.84
CA TRP A 728 -20.16 14.73 -19.59
C TRP A 728 -20.23 16.01 -20.42
N VAL A 729 -20.70 15.89 -21.67
CA VAL A 729 -20.87 17.01 -22.59
C VAL A 729 -22.01 17.91 -22.09
N ARG A 730 -23.13 17.33 -21.64
CA ARG A 730 -24.26 18.07 -21.06
C ARG A 730 -23.88 18.83 -19.80
N GLU A 731 -23.11 18.22 -18.91
CA GLU A 731 -22.61 18.87 -17.68
C GLU A 731 -21.72 20.09 -18.01
N ALA A 732 -20.80 19.94 -18.97
CA ALA A 732 -20.00 21.04 -19.48
C ALA A 732 -20.86 22.13 -20.15
N ALA A 733 -21.83 21.75 -20.99
CA ALA A 733 -22.72 22.68 -21.66
C ALA A 733 -23.54 23.53 -20.66
N MET A 734 -24.15 22.91 -19.64
CA MET A 734 -24.91 23.62 -18.61
C MET A 734 -24.03 24.61 -17.83
N THR A 735 -22.81 24.20 -17.49
CA THR A 735 -21.84 25.08 -16.80
C THR A 735 -21.42 26.24 -17.70
N SER A 736 -21.07 25.96 -18.95
CA SER A 736 -20.68 26.98 -19.94
C SER A 736 -21.82 27.97 -20.21
N LEU A 737 -23.07 27.50 -20.32
CA LEU A 737 -24.25 28.36 -20.47
C LEU A 737 -24.40 29.30 -19.28
N MET A 738 -24.23 28.78 -18.06
CA MET A 738 -24.25 29.59 -16.84
C MET A 738 -23.14 30.64 -16.86
N GLU A 739 -21.90 30.23 -17.08
CA GLU A 739 -20.73 31.12 -17.07
C GLU A 739 -20.84 32.25 -18.10
N VAL A 740 -21.24 31.93 -19.34
CA VAL A 740 -21.43 32.92 -20.40
C VAL A 740 -22.61 33.83 -20.09
N THR A 741 -23.73 33.29 -19.60
CA THR A 741 -24.89 34.12 -19.23
C THR A 741 -24.56 35.09 -18.12
N LEU A 742 -23.90 34.65 -17.06
CA LEU A 742 -23.49 35.53 -15.96
C LEU A 742 -22.48 36.59 -16.43
N LEU A 743 -21.56 36.24 -17.32
CA LEU A 743 -20.64 37.19 -17.95
C LEU A 743 -21.40 38.28 -18.71
N LEU A 744 -22.40 37.92 -19.51
CA LEU A 744 -23.22 38.90 -20.24
C LEU A 744 -24.06 39.74 -19.29
N VAL A 745 -24.70 39.15 -18.28
CA VAL A 745 -25.49 39.88 -17.28
C VAL A 745 -24.66 40.93 -16.54
N GLN A 746 -23.42 40.61 -16.19
CA GLN A 746 -22.51 41.52 -15.47
C GLN A 746 -22.00 42.68 -16.32
N ASN A 747 -21.97 42.53 -17.65
CA ASN A 747 -21.37 43.52 -18.55
C ASN A 747 -22.41 44.23 -19.42
N GLU A 748 -23.23 43.48 -20.18
CA GLU A 748 -24.26 43.99 -21.08
C GLU A 748 -25.46 43.01 -21.18
N ALA A 749 -26.37 43.07 -20.22
CA ALA A 749 -27.51 42.15 -20.12
C ALA A 749 -28.48 42.22 -21.31
N GLU A 750 -28.50 43.33 -22.05
CA GLU A 750 -29.35 43.55 -23.24
C GLU A 750 -29.04 42.59 -24.40
N LEU A 751 -27.84 41.99 -24.41
CA LEU A 751 -27.45 41.00 -25.42
C LEU A 751 -28.17 39.65 -25.22
N ILE A 752 -28.78 39.42 -24.06
CA ILE A 752 -29.50 38.19 -23.76
C ILE A 752 -30.94 38.35 -24.25
N ASN A 753 -31.26 37.71 -25.37
CA ASN A 753 -32.63 37.72 -25.86
C ASN A 753 -33.54 36.78 -25.02
N ALA A 754 -34.84 37.10 -24.98
CA ALA A 754 -35.81 36.36 -24.17
C ALA A 754 -35.98 34.89 -24.59
N ASN A 755 -35.79 34.58 -25.88
CA ASN A 755 -35.90 33.22 -26.41
C ASN A 755 -34.74 32.33 -25.92
N ILE A 756 -33.51 32.85 -25.91
CA ILE A 756 -32.32 32.16 -25.39
C ILE A 756 -32.48 31.90 -23.89
N CYS A 757 -32.87 32.93 -23.11
CA CYS A 757 -33.08 32.75 -21.67
C CYS A 757 -34.15 31.68 -21.39
N LYS A 758 -35.27 31.72 -22.11
CA LYS A 758 -36.31 30.68 -22.04
C LYS A 758 -35.73 29.30 -22.34
N GLN A 759 -35.01 29.13 -23.45
CA GLN A 759 -34.41 27.85 -23.81
C GLN A 759 -33.46 27.32 -22.74
N ILE A 760 -32.57 28.16 -22.21
CA ILE A 760 -31.63 27.77 -21.14
C ILE A 760 -32.40 27.24 -19.93
N MET A 761 -33.39 27.99 -19.45
CA MET A 761 -34.16 27.61 -18.28
C MET A 761 -35.00 26.35 -18.52
N CYS A 762 -35.60 26.18 -19.71
CA CYS A 762 -36.33 24.98 -20.08
C CYS A 762 -35.43 23.73 -20.13
N TRP A 763 -34.25 23.84 -20.73
CA TRP A 763 -33.29 22.73 -20.80
C TRP A 763 -32.77 22.36 -19.41
N LEU A 764 -32.44 23.33 -18.57
CA LEU A 764 -32.04 23.07 -17.19
C LEU A 764 -33.15 22.38 -16.39
N ALA A 765 -34.41 22.78 -16.59
CA ALA A 765 -35.56 22.10 -15.98
C ALA A 765 -35.67 20.64 -16.43
N GLN A 766 -35.51 20.36 -17.73
CA GLN A 766 -35.47 18.98 -18.25
C GLN A 766 -34.34 18.15 -17.63
N GLN A 767 -33.11 18.70 -17.61
CA GLN A 767 -31.95 18.00 -17.06
C GLN A 767 -32.08 17.79 -15.53
N SER A 768 -32.79 18.68 -14.82
CA SER A 768 -33.13 18.47 -13.41
C SER A 768 -34.15 17.34 -13.19
N ALA A 769 -34.95 17.01 -14.19
CA ALA A 769 -35.95 15.94 -14.13
C ALA A 769 -35.41 14.56 -14.58
N GLU A 770 -34.13 14.46 -14.96
CA GLU A 770 -33.50 13.25 -15.50
C GLU A 770 -33.16 12.18 -14.43
N LYS A 771 -32.91 10.95 -14.92
CA LYS A 771 -32.81 9.74 -14.08
C LYS A 771 -31.53 9.64 -13.25
N ILE A 772 -30.44 10.29 -13.69
CA ILE A 772 -29.11 10.18 -13.07
C ILE A 772 -28.91 11.30 -12.05
N ASP A 773 -28.69 10.93 -10.80
CA ASP A 773 -28.59 11.85 -9.65
C ASP A 773 -27.58 12.98 -9.86
N LYS A 774 -26.39 12.65 -10.40
CA LYS A 774 -25.33 13.62 -10.68
C LYS A 774 -25.79 14.74 -11.63
N PHE A 775 -26.45 14.37 -12.74
CA PHE A 775 -26.88 15.34 -13.75
C PHE A 775 -28.03 16.19 -13.24
N ARG A 776 -28.97 15.58 -12.51
CA ARG A 776 -30.05 16.29 -11.83
C ARG A 776 -29.50 17.32 -10.84
N ALA A 777 -28.54 16.94 -10.02
CA ALA A 777 -27.93 17.83 -9.04
C ALA A 777 -27.20 19.00 -9.69
N HIS A 778 -26.44 18.74 -10.75
CA HIS A 778 -25.75 19.79 -11.49
C HIS A 778 -26.71 20.76 -12.16
N ALA A 779 -27.72 20.24 -12.87
CA ALA A 779 -28.74 21.04 -13.55
C ALA A 779 -29.54 21.92 -12.57
N GLY A 780 -29.97 21.35 -11.44
CA GLY A 780 -30.69 22.07 -10.39
C GLY A 780 -29.85 23.18 -9.76
N SER A 781 -28.56 22.93 -9.50
CA SER A 781 -27.62 23.94 -9.00
C SER A 781 -27.45 25.11 -9.97
N VAL A 782 -27.28 24.81 -11.27
CA VAL A 782 -27.18 25.84 -12.32
C VAL A 782 -28.49 26.63 -12.45
N PHE A 783 -29.64 25.95 -12.44
CA PHE A 783 -30.97 26.56 -12.48
C PHE A 783 -31.16 27.57 -11.35
N LEU A 784 -30.87 27.17 -10.10
CA LEU A 784 -30.99 28.05 -8.93
C LEU A 784 -29.96 29.18 -8.94
N THR A 785 -28.78 28.94 -9.50
CA THR A 785 -27.75 29.97 -9.62
C THR A 785 -28.20 31.07 -10.56
N LEU A 786 -28.77 30.74 -11.71
CA LEU A 786 -29.33 31.74 -12.64
C LEU A 786 -30.58 32.43 -12.06
N LEU A 787 -31.50 31.69 -11.45
CA LEU A 787 -32.73 32.24 -10.86
C LEU A 787 -32.43 33.28 -9.76
N HIS A 788 -31.48 32.98 -8.88
CA HIS A 788 -31.15 33.81 -7.73
C HIS A 788 -29.90 34.68 -7.91
N PHE A 789 -29.42 34.88 -9.13
CA PHE A 789 -28.36 35.85 -9.37
C PHE A 789 -28.95 37.27 -9.37
N ASP A 790 -28.32 38.19 -8.63
CA ASP A 790 -28.85 39.55 -8.37
C ASP A 790 -27.88 40.69 -8.71
N HIS A 791 -26.73 40.38 -9.29
CA HIS A 791 -25.65 41.35 -9.49
C HIS A 791 -25.27 41.52 -10.97
N PRO A 792 -26.12 42.11 -11.84
CA PRO A 792 -27.57 42.38 -11.73
C PRO A 792 -28.43 41.11 -11.96
N PRO A 793 -29.77 41.14 -11.80
CA PRO A 793 -30.60 39.96 -12.06
C PRO A 793 -30.58 39.51 -13.53
N VAL A 794 -30.59 38.19 -13.75
CA VAL A 794 -30.70 37.61 -15.10
C VAL A 794 -32.03 38.06 -15.74
N PRO A 795 -32.01 38.69 -16.93
CA PRO A 795 -33.22 39.19 -17.57
C PRO A 795 -34.03 38.05 -18.19
N HIS A 796 -35.32 38.31 -18.44
CA HIS A 796 -36.21 37.45 -19.24
C HIS A 796 -36.43 36.00 -18.74
N ILE A 797 -36.11 35.68 -17.47
CA ILE A 797 -36.48 34.38 -16.89
C ILE A 797 -38.01 34.23 -16.92
N PRO A 798 -38.56 33.21 -17.61
CA PRO A 798 -40.00 33.04 -17.69
C PRO A 798 -40.58 32.57 -16.35
N HIS A 799 -41.74 33.11 -15.95
CA HIS A 799 -42.42 32.77 -14.69
C HIS A 799 -41.54 32.97 -13.43
N ARG A 800 -40.71 34.03 -13.40
CA ARG A 800 -39.73 34.24 -12.32
C ARG A 800 -40.36 34.24 -10.92
N GLU A 801 -41.49 34.92 -10.74
CA GLU A 801 -42.16 35.00 -9.44
C GLU A 801 -42.64 33.62 -8.95
N GLU A 802 -43.22 32.82 -9.85
CA GLU A 802 -43.65 31.46 -9.53
C GLU A 802 -42.45 30.55 -9.22
N LEU A 803 -41.35 30.69 -9.97
CA LEU A 803 -40.12 29.93 -9.73
C LEU A 803 -39.51 30.26 -8.38
N GLU A 804 -39.48 31.54 -7.98
CA GLU A 804 -38.98 31.96 -6.66
C GLU A 804 -39.88 31.47 -5.51
N ARG A 805 -41.18 31.21 -5.77
CA ARG A 805 -42.06 30.53 -4.81
C ARG A 805 -41.79 29.03 -4.71
N ILE A 806 -41.56 28.36 -5.84
CA ILE A 806 -41.26 26.92 -5.89
C ILE A 806 -39.89 26.65 -5.28
N PHE A 807 -38.92 27.51 -5.57
CA PHE A 807 -37.54 27.47 -5.11
C PHE A 807 -37.18 28.77 -4.35
N PRO A 808 -37.48 28.84 -3.05
CA PRO A 808 -37.14 29.99 -2.24
C PRO A 808 -35.62 30.16 -2.11
N ARG A 809 -35.15 31.41 -2.11
CA ARG A 809 -33.71 31.71 -1.95
C ARG A 809 -33.12 31.13 -0.66
N SER A 810 -33.90 31.06 0.42
CA SER A 810 -33.47 30.47 1.70
C SER A 810 -33.14 28.97 1.59
N GLU A 811 -33.72 28.27 0.62
CA GLU A 811 -33.53 26.84 0.41
C GLU A 811 -32.44 26.52 -0.62
N LYS A 812 -31.81 27.53 -1.23
CA LYS A 812 -30.79 27.35 -2.28
C LYS A 812 -29.65 26.42 -1.86
N GLU A 813 -29.19 26.54 -0.61
CA GLU A 813 -28.08 25.73 -0.08
C GLU A 813 -28.54 24.44 0.61
N THR A 814 -29.82 24.35 0.99
CA THR A 814 -30.35 23.22 1.77
C THR A 814 -31.04 22.16 0.89
N LEU A 815 -31.54 22.53 -0.28
CA LEU A 815 -32.24 21.61 -1.18
C LEU A 815 -31.28 20.55 -1.74
N ASN A 816 -31.47 19.29 -1.34
CA ASN A 816 -30.64 18.20 -1.82
C ASN A 816 -31.14 17.63 -3.15
N TRP A 817 -30.62 18.14 -4.25
CA TRP A 817 -30.98 17.67 -5.59
C TRP A 817 -30.58 16.20 -5.87
N ASN A 818 -29.60 15.64 -5.16
CA ASN A 818 -29.24 14.23 -5.30
C ASN A 818 -30.34 13.32 -4.74
N ALA A 819 -31.05 13.77 -3.69
CA ALA A 819 -32.15 13.02 -3.11
C ALA A 819 -33.42 13.14 -3.96
N ALA A 820 -33.80 12.05 -4.64
CA ALA A 820 -35.02 11.99 -5.45
C ALA A 820 -36.28 12.39 -4.65
N SER A 821 -36.35 12.03 -3.36
CA SER A 821 -37.45 12.36 -2.45
C SER A 821 -37.62 13.86 -2.19
N GLU A 822 -36.56 14.66 -2.35
CA GLU A 822 -36.60 16.11 -2.16
C GLU A 822 -36.71 16.86 -3.49
N ALA A 823 -36.02 16.37 -4.53
CA ALA A 823 -35.97 17.02 -5.83
C ALA A 823 -37.30 16.91 -6.59
N PHE A 824 -37.86 15.70 -6.75
CA PHE A 824 -39.03 15.49 -7.60
C PHE A 824 -40.30 16.24 -7.14
N PRO A 825 -40.61 16.37 -5.84
CA PRO A 825 -41.74 17.19 -5.39
C PRO A 825 -41.64 18.66 -5.78
N ARG A 826 -40.44 19.20 -5.99
CA ARG A 826 -40.23 20.57 -6.49
C ARG A 826 -40.28 20.62 -8.01
N ILE A 827 -39.64 19.65 -8.68
CA ILE A 827 -39.61 19.55 -10.15
C ILE A 827 -41.03 19.40 -10.72
N THR A 828 -41.90 18.58 -10.13
CA THR A 828 -43.26 18.37 -10.66
C THR A 828 -44.16 19.61 -10.52
N GLN A 829 -43.84 20.56 -9.63
CA GLN A 829 -44.56 21.84 -9.57
C GLN A 829 -44.32 22.70 -10.83
N LEU A 830 -43.21 22.49 -11.54
CA LEU A 830 -42.93 23.16 -12.81
C LEU A 830 -43.87 22.73 -13.94
N LEU A 831 -44.57 21.60 -13.81
CA LEU A 831 -45.60 21.17 -14.77
C LEU A 831 -46.78 22.13 -14.86
N GLY A 832 -47.00 22.94 -13.81
CA GLY A 832 -48.02 23.99 -13.78
C GLY A 832 -47.63 25.25 -14.55
N LEU A 833 -46.39 25.33 -15.05
CA LEU A 833 -45.87 26.48 -15.79
C LEU A 833 -45.78 26.14 -17.29
N PRO A 834 -46.56 26.80 -18.17
CA PRO A 834 -46.63 26.45 -19.59
C PRO A 834 -45.28 26.46 -20.32
N SER A 835 -44.37 27.36 -19.95
CA SER A 835 -43.03 27.43 -20.56
C SER A 835 -42.17 26.19 -20.29
N TYR A 836 -42.39 25.51 -19.16
CA TYR A 836 -41.54 24.41 -18.68
C TYR A 836 -42.16 23.02 -18.91
N GLN A 837 -43.48 22.95 -19.03
CA GLN A 837 -44.25 21.70 -19.02
C GLN A 837 -43.72 20.64 -19.99
N TYR A 838 -43.45 20.99 -21.26
CA TYR A 838 -42.93 20.05 -22.26
C TYR A 838 -41.57 19.43 -21.85
N HIS A 839 -40.64 20.27 -21.45
CA HIS A 839 -39.26 19.88 -21.11
C HIS A 839 -39.21 19.08 -19.80
N VAL A 840 -40.03 19.45 -18.82
CA VAL A 840 -40.15 18.71 -17.56
C VAL A 840 -40.81 17.35 -17.79
N LEU A 841 -41.85 17.26 -18.62
CA LEU A 841 -42.47 15.98 -19.00
C LEU A 841 -41.50 15.06 -19.72
N LEU A 842 -40.72 15.61 -20.65
CA LEU A 842 -39.69 14.86 -21.34
C LEU A 842 -38.64 14.28 -20.36
N GLY A 843 -38.14 15.08 -19.42
CA GLY A 843 -37.22 14.60 -18.38
C GLY A 843 -37.86 13.56 -17.43
N LEU A 844 -39.08 13.82 -16.97
CA LEU A 844 -39.83 12.90 -16.11
C LEU A 844 -40.10 11.55 -16.77
N SER A 845 -40.35 11.52 -18.09
CA SER A 845 -40.61 10.27 -18.82
C SER A 845 -39.48 9.25 -18.65
N VAL A 846 -38.23 9.72 -18.68
CA VAL A 846 -37.03 8.88 -18.54
C VAL A 846 -36.79 8.45 -17.08
N SER A 847 -37.22 9.26 -16.11
CA SER A 847 -37.10 8.99 -14.68
C SER A 847 -38.16 8.02 -14.16
N VAL A 848 -39.44 8.25 -14.51
CA VAL A 848 -40.59 7.44 -14.09
C VAL A 848 -40.59 6.08 -14.79
N GLY A 849 -40.22 6.05 -16.07
CA GLY A 849 -40.07 4.80 -16.84
C GLY A 849 -38.70 4.13 -16.70
N GLY A 850 -37.83 4.61 -15.80
CA GLY A 850 -36.47 4.11 -15.62
C GLY A 850 -36.39 2.78 -14.85
N LEU A 851 -35.19 2.20 -14.74
CA LEU A 851 -34.97 0.91 -14.06
C LEU A 851 -34.62 1.05 -12.56
N THR A 852 -34.31 2.26 -12.09
CA THR A 852 -33.81 2.49 -10.72
C THR A 852 -34.97 2.66 -9.74
N GLU A 853 -35.11 1.73 -8.79
CA GLU A 853 -36.28 1.63 -7.89
C GLU A 853 -36.57 2.91 -7.09
N THR A 854 -35.55 3.57 -6.55
CA THR A 854 -35.71 4.80 -5.74
C THR A 854 -36.13 6.00 -6.58
N THR A 855 -35.43 6.26 -7.68
CA THR A 855 -35.74 7.35 -8.62
C THR A 855 -37.12 7.16 -9.22
N LEU A 856 -37.45 5.94 -9.65
CA LEU A 856 -38.77 5.60 -10.17
C LEU A 856 -39.85 5.87 -9.12
N ARG A 857 -39.69 5.36 -7.89
CA ARG A 857 -40.70 5.50 -6.83
C ARG A 857 -41.02 6.96 -6.53
N TYR A 858 -40.00 7.79 -6.28
CA TYR A 858 -40.24 9.19 -5.88
C TYR A 858 -40.66 10.09 -7.04
N SER A 859 -40.16 9.84 -8.26
CA SER A 859 -40.60 10.58 -9.46
C SER A 859 -42.04 10.23 -9.83
N ALA A 860 -42.42 8.95 -9.81
CA ALA A 860 -43.79 8.49 -10.08
C ALA A 860 -44.76 9.03 -9.02
N GLN A 861 -44.43 8.88 -7.73
CA GLN A 861 -45.26 9.39 -6.64
C GLN A 861 -45.50 10.90 -6.76
N SER A 862 -44.44 11.69 -6.98
CA SER A 862 -44.54 13.14 -7.11
C SER A 862 -45.36 13.56 -8.34
N LEU A 863 -45.27 12.80 -9.44
CA LEU A 863 -46.07 13.01 -10.63
C LEU A 863 -47.54 12.69 -10.36
N PHE A 864 -47.85 11.56 -9.72
CA PHE A 864 -49.24 11.19 -9.40
C PHE A 864 -49.88 12.17 -8.40
N ASP A 865 -49.11 12.66 -7.43
CA ASP A 865 -49.57 13.68 -6.50
C ASP A 865 -49.85 15.02 -7.20
N TYR A 866 -49.10 15.34 -8.25
CA TYR A 866 -49.41 16.48 -9.12
C TYR A 866 -50.68 16.22 -9.96
N MET A 867 -50.79 15.04 -10.58
CA MET A 867 -51.96 14.65 -11.38
C MET A 867 -53.25 14.70 -10.56
N LYS A 868 -53.25 14.20 -9.33
CA LYS A 868 -54.41 14.27 -8.42
C LYS A 868 -54.87 15.71 -8.13
N LYS A 869 -53.93 16.68 -8.10
CA LYS A 869 -54.26 18.09 -7.87
C LYS A 869 -54.93 18.73 -9.07
N ILE A 870 -54.53 18.36 -10.29
CA ILE A 870 -55.10 18.89 -11.53
C ILE A 870 -56.27 18.07 -12.04
N GLN A 871 -56.51 16.87 -11.48
CA GLN A 871 -57.56 15.97 -11.94
C GLN A 871 -58.91 16.68 -11.99
N SER A 872 -59.28 17.44 -10.95
CA SER A 872 -60.54 18.20 -10.90
C SER A 872 -60.60 19.46 -11.78
N ASP A 873 -59.53 19.80 -12.52
CA ASP A 873 -59.46 20.94 -13.44
C ASP A 873 -59.35 20.43 -14.89
N PRO A 874 -60.47 20.40 -15.64
CA PRO A 874 -60.49 19.88 -17.01
C PRO A 874 -59.49 20.58 -17.95
N SER A 875 -59.31 21.89 -17.80
CA SER A 875 -58.45 22.67 -18.71
C SER A 875 -56.97 22.39 -18.44
N ALA A 876 -56.58 22.30 -17.17
CA ALA A 876 -55.21 21.95 -16.80
C ALA A 876 -54.87 20.51 -17.20
N LEU A 877 -55.82 19.58 -17.04
CA LEU A 877 -55.64 18.18 -17.42
C LEU A 877 -55.57 18.01 -18.95
N GLU A 878 -56.39 18.73 -19.71
CA GLU A 878 -56.36 18.72 -21.19
C GLU A 878 -55.03 19.27 -21.71
N SER A 879 -54.57 20.42 -21.20
CA SER A 879 -53.26 21.00 -21.56
C SER A 879 -52.10 20.06 -21.24
N PHE A 880 -52.13 19.39 -20.08
CA PHE A 880 -51.13 18.40 -19.71
C PHE A 880 -51.10 17.22 -20.71
N CYS A 881 -52.28 16.71 -21.06
CA CYS A 881 -52.46 15.60 -22.00
C CYS A 881 -51.98 15.96 -23.42
N GLU A 882 -52.29 17.15 -23.90
CA GLU A 882 -51.79 17.65 -25.20
C GLU A 882 -50.27 17.69 -25.23
N THR A 883 -49.64 18.23 -24.18
CA THR A 883 -48.18 18.29 -24.06
C THR A 883 -47.56 16.90 -23.95
N LEU A 884 -48.17 15.99 -23.19
CA LEU A 884 -47.72 14.60 -23.08
C LEU A 884 -47.75 13.87 -24.43
N LEU A 885 -48.84 14.04 -25.20
CA LEU A 885 -48.94 13.49 -26.55
C LEU A 885 -47.91 14.12 -27.48
N LYS A 886 -47.64 15.42 -27.34
CA LYS A 886 -46.63 16.12 -28.14
C LYS A 886 -45.22 15.60 -27.85
N VAL A 887 -44.89 15.35 -26.58
CA VAL A 887 -43.62 14.71 -26.18
C VAL A 887 -43.48 13.32 -26.81
N PHE A 888 -44.55 12.51 -26.82
CA PHE A 888 -44.53 11.21 -27.47
C PHE A 888 -44.34 11.33 -28.99
N GLU A 889 -45.12 12.19 -29.64
CA GLU A 889 -45.08 12.44 -31.08
C GLU A 889 -43.70 12.89 -31.56
N ASP A 890 -43.05 13.82 -30.84
CA ASP A 890 -41.72 14.33 -31.18
C ASP A 890 -40.59 13.31 -30.97
N ASN A 891 -40.82 12.27 -30.16
CA ASN A 891 -39.83 11.25 -29.82
C ASN A 891 -40.18 9.86 -30.37
N LEU A 892 -41.02 9.79 -31.41
CA LEU A 892 -41.26 8.54 -32.11
C LEU A 892 -39.95 7.94 -32.63
N ARG A 893 -39.76 6.65 -32.38
CA ARG A 893 -38.56 5.86 -32.71
C ARG A 893 -37.29 6.27 -31.97
N ASN A 894 -37.38 7.17 -30.99
CA ASN A 894 -36.30 7.47 -30.06
C ASN A 894 -36.46 6.58 -28.82
N ASP A 895 -35.95 5.35 -28.88
CA ASP A 895 -36.14 4.33 -27.84
C ASP A 895 -35.66 4.77 -26.44
N ARG A 896 -34.74 5.74 -26.36
CA ARG A 896 -34.30 6.36 -25.09
C ARG A 896 -35.47 6.99 -24.34
N VAL A 897 -36.40 7.62 -25.06
CA VAL A 897 -37.52 8.38 -24.51
C VAL A 897 -38.82 7.58 -24.63
N SER A 898 -39.09 7.02 -25.81
CA SER A 898 -40.38 6.38 -26.09
C SER A 898 -40.63 5.14 -25.24
N VAL A 899 -39.62 4.32 -24.95
CA VAL A 899 -39.77 3.12 -24.10
C VAL A 899 -40.08 3.48 -22.64
N PRO A 900 -39.29 4.36 -21.96
CA PRO A 900 -39.65 4.84 -20.63
C PRO A 900 -40.99 5.58 -20.61
N LEU A 901 -41.29 6.38 -21.64
CA LEU A 901 -42.57 7.09 -21.72
C LEU A 901 -43.76 6.14 -21.76
N LEU A 902 -43.69 5.05 -22.52
CA LEU A 902 -44.72 4.00 -22.53
C LEU A 902 -44.88 3.34 -21.15
N THR A 903 -43.78 3.13 -20.43
CA THR A 903 -43.80 2.60 -19.05
C THR A 903 -44.42 3.60 -18.07
N MET A 904 -44.12 4.89 -18.22
CA MET A 904 -44.76 5.95 -17.43
C MET A 904 -46.26 6.02 -17.71
N LEU A 905 -46.67 5.96 -18.98
CA LEU A 905 -48.08 5.95 -19.40
C LEU A 905 -48.85 4.76 -18.80
N ASP A 906 -48.26 3.56 -18.84
CA ASP A 906 -48.84 2.35 -18.22
C ASP A 906 -49.10 2.57 -16.71
N GLN A 907 -48.12 3.11 -15.99
CA GLN A 907 -48.28 3.43 -14.57
C GLN A 907 -49.34 4.52 -14.31
N MET A 908 -49.38 5.57 -15.13
CA MET A 908 -50.37 6.64 -15.00
C MET A 908 -51.80 6.13 -15.21
N LEU A 909 -51.98 5.25 -16.21
CA LEU A 909 -53.27 4.61 -16.50
C LEU A 909 -53.69 3.65 -15.38
N ALA A 910 -52.76 2.85 -14.87
CA ALA A 910 -53.02 1.94 -13.75
C ALA A 910 -53.40 2.67 -12.45
N ASN A 911 -52.96 3.93 -12.28
CA ASN A 911 -53.28 4.78 -11.13
C ASN A 911 -54.50 5.70 -11.35
N GLY A 912 -55.26 5.52 -12.43
CA GLY A 912 -56.49 6.28 -12.69
C GLY A 912 -56.28 7.77 -12.95
N CYS A 913 -55.08 8.18 -13.42
CA CYS A 913 -54.75 9.60 -13.62
C CYS A 913 -55.60 10.28 -14.70
N PHE A 914 -56.26 9.51 -15.57
CA PHE A 914 -57.04 9.99 -16.71
C PHE A 914 -58.53 9.62 -16.63
N ASP A 915 -59.03 9.18 -15.46
CA ASP A 915 -60.40 8.68 -15.31
C ASP A 915 -61.48 9.66 -15.79
N MET A 916 -61.26 10.97 -15.64
CA MET A 916 -62.20 11.99 -16.15
C MET A 916 -62.42 11.96 -17.67
N PHE A 917 -61.42 11.51 -18.43
CA PHE A 917 -61.53 11.35 -19.89
C PHE A 917 -62.02 9.96 -20.30
N THR A 918 -62.09 9.02 -19.35
CA THR A 918 -62.57 7.66 -19.58
C THR A 918 -64.10 7.55 -19.57
N GLU A 919 -64.78 8.48 -18.91
CA GLU A 919 -66.25 8.54 -18.81
C GLU A 919 -66.90 9.21 -20.03
N GLN A 920 -66.11 9.87 -20.89
CA GLN A 920 -66.59 10.57 -22.08
C GLN A 920 -66.41 9.72 -23.35
N GLU A 921 -67.51 9.39 -24.02
CA GLU A 921 -67.48 8.73 -25.34
C GLU A 921 -66.69 9.59 -26.35
N ASN A 922 -65.65 9.02 -26.96
CA ASN A 922 -64.84 9.61 -28.04
C ASN A 922 -63.96 10.82 -27.69
N HIS A 923 -63.41 10.91 -26.46
CA HIS A 923 -62.41 11.93 -26.16
C HIS A 923 -61.18 11.82 -27.11
N PRO A 924 -60.58 12.92 -27.61
CA PRO A 924 -59.47 12.87 -28.57
C PRO A 924 -58.17 12.26 -28.02
N PHE A 925 -57.91 12.43 -26.71
CA PHE A 925 -56.66 11.98 -26.07
C PHE A 925 -56.41 10.47 -26.20
N PRO A 926 -57.34 9.57 -25.79
CA PRO A 926 -57.13 8.12 -25.90
C PRO A 926 -56.95 7.65 -27.35
N VAL A 927 -57.67 8.27 -28.31
CA VAL A 927 -57.57 7.94 -29.73
C VAL A 927 -56.19 8.30 -30.30
N LYS A 928 -55.69 9.51 -29.96
CA LYS A 928 -54.36 9.95 -30.39
C LYS A 928 -53.26 9.13 -29.71
N LEU A 929 -53.40 8.83 -28.41
CA LEU A 929 -52.47 7.97 -27.67
C LEU A 929 -52.34 6.58 -28.31
N PHE A 930 -53.47 5.94 -28.62
CA PHE A 930 -53.50 4.64 -29.30
C PHE A 930 -52.81 4.71 -30.67
N THR A 931 -53.05 5.77 -31.43
CA THR A 931 -52.43 5.96 -32.75
C THR A 931 -50.90 6.06 -32.65
N LEU A 932 -50.39 6.80 -31.65
CA LEU A 932 -48.96 6.94 -31.41
C LEU A 932 -48.33 5.62 -30.94
N CYS A 933 -48.97 4.88 -30.03
CA CYS A 933 -48.54 3.53 -29.64
C CYS A 933 -48.40 2.59 -30.85
N LYS A 934 -49.40 2.59 -31.74
CA LYS A 934 -49.41 1.77 -32.95
C LYS A 934 -48.27 2.13 -33.90
N GLU A 935 -48.01 3.41 -34.13
CA GLU A 935 -46.90 3.84 -34.99
C GLU A 935 -45.53 3.56 -34.36
N GLU A 936 -45.42 3.62 -33.03
CA GLU A 936 -44.17 3.40 -32.31
C GLU A 936 -43.73 1.92 -32.33
N ILE A 937 -44.68 0.98 -32.20
CA ILE A 937 -44.37 -0.45 -32.22
C ILE A 937 -44.38 -1.08 -33.61
N LYS A 938 -44.78 -0.31 -34.64
CA LYS A 938 -44.89 -0.79 -36.02
C LYS A 938 -43.56 -1.35 -36.52
N ARG A 939 -43.51 -2.66 -36.79
CA ARG A 939 -42.30 -3.40 -37.21
C ARG A 939 -41.15 -3.36 -36.19
N SER A 940 -41.44 -3.05 -34.93
CA SER A 940 -40.45 -3.07 -33.85
C SER A 940 -40.09 -4.51 -33.48
N LYS A 941 -38.81 -4.75 -33.21
CA LYS A 941 -38.30 -6.01 -32.66
C LYS A 941 -37.89 -5.89 -31.18
N ASP A 942 -37.98 -4.71 -30.57
CA ASP A 942 -37.64 -4.50 -29.16
C ASP A 942 -38.79 -5.01 -28.26
N ILE A 943 -38.50 -6.06 -27.49
CA ILE A 943 -39.45 -6.74 -26.60
C ILE A 943 -39.93 -5.83 -25.47
N ARG A 944 -39.06 -4.99 -24.90
CA ARG A 944 -39.43 -4.06 -23.81
C ARG A 944 -40.41 -3.01 -24.31
N LYS A 945 -40.17 -2.53 -25.53
CA LYS A 945 -41.04 -1.58 -26.23
C LYS A 945 -42.41 -2.18 -26.52
N LEU A 946 -42.46 -3.42 -27.02
CA LEU A 946 -43.71 -4.17 -27.24
C LEU A 946 -44.47 -4.37 -25.92
N ARG A 947 -43.80 -4.84 -24.87
CA ARG A 947 -44.39 -5.06 -23.54
C ARG A 947 -44.98 -3.79 -22.92
N SER A 948 -44.25 -2.68 -22.99
CA SER A 948 -44.69 -1.40 -22.41
C SER A 948 -45.90 -0.85 -23.17
N SER A 949 -45.91 -0.94 -24.51
CA SER A 949 -47.08 -0.55 -25.33
C SER A 949 -48.33 -1.38 -25.03
N ILE A 950 -48.17 -2.68 -24.78
CA ILE A 950 -49.29 -3.57 -24.42
C ILE A 950 -49.92 -3.16 -23.08
N GLY A 951 -49.14 -2.67 -22.10
CA GLY A 951 -49.68 -2.15 -20.84
C GLY A 951 -50.61 -0.94 -21.05
N VAL A 952 -50.17 0.01 -21.88
CA VAL A 952 -50.93 1.20 -22.25
C VAL A 952 -52.26 0.86 -22.94
N ASP A 953 -52.31 -0.18 -23.79
CA ASP A 953 -53.50 -0.55 -24.57
C ASP A 953 -54.54 -1.44 -23.82
N ILE A 954 -54.09 -2.24 -22.84
CA ILE A 954 -54.93 -3.25 -22.16
C ILE A 954 -55.63 -2.73 -20.89
N THR A 955 -55.18 -1.60 -20.31
CA THR A 955 -55.80 -1.09 -19.08
C THR A 955 -57.31 -0.86 -19.28
N PRO A 956 -58.19 -1.44 -18.45
CA PRO A 956 -59.65 -1.45 -18.67
C PRO A 956 -60.30 -0.07 -18.54
N THR A 957 -59.53 0.97 -18.22
CA THR A 957 -59.99 2.32 -17.93
C THR A 957 -60.75 2.97 -19.08
N PHE A 958 -60.45 2.71 -20.37
CA PHE A 958 -61.14 3.41 -21.49
C PHE A 958 -62.44 2.78 -22.01
N VAL A 959 -63.12 1.92 -21.24
CA VAL A 959 -64.43 1.37 -21.65
C VAL A 959 -65.43 1.51 -20.50
N PRO A 960 -66.50 2.32 -20.63
CA PRO A 960 -67.59 2.29 -19.66
C PRO A 960 -68.24 0.91 -19.69
N VAL A 961 -68.27 0.24 -18.54
CA VAL A 961 -69.13 -0.93 -18.33
C VAL A 961 -70.57 -0.41 -18.23
N GLY A 962 -71.24 -0.29 -19.38
CA GLY A 962 -72.62 0.19 -19.40
C GLY A 962 -73.29 0.09 -20.77
N THR A 963 -74.30 -0.79 -20.82
CA THR A 963 -75.43 -0.83 -21.77
C THR A 963 -75.23 -1.31 -23.23
N THR A 964 -75.76 -2.52 -23.46
CA THR A 964 -76.60 -2.97 -24.59
C THR A 964 -76.19 -2.63 -26.04
N CYS A 965 -75.76 -3.68 -26.74
CA CYS A 965 -76.11 -4.08 -28.12
C CYS A 965 -76.37 -2.96 -29.17
N GLY A 966 -75.47 -2.83 -30.16
CA GLY A 966 -75.76 -2.07 -31.37
C GLY A 966 -74.56 -1.78 -32.28
N SER A 967 -74.38 -2.62 -33.30
CA SER A 967 -73.71 -2.38 -34.59
C SER A 967 -73.01 -1.03 -34.85
N SER A 968 -71.71 -0.96 -34.58
CA SER A 968 -70.68 -0.26 -35.36
C SER A 968 -69.32 -0.67 -34.80
N ILE A 969 -68.34 -0.98 -35.66
CA ILE A 969 -67.01 -1.56 -35.34
C ILE A 969 -66.55 -1.16 -33.94
N SER A 970 -66.63 -2.11 -33.00
CA SER A 970 -66.42 -1.84 -31.59
C SER A 970 -64.93 -1.63 -31.33
N HIS A 971 -64.57 -0.73 -30.41
CA HIS A 971 -63.19 -0.57 -29.94
C HIS A 971 -62.55 -1.89 -29.42
N GLN A 972 -63.36 -2.93 -29.16
CA GLN A 972 -62.93 -4.29 -28.85
C GLN A 972 -62.28 -5.01 -30.06
N ASP A 973 -62.70 -4.74 -31.30
CA ASP A 973 -62.09 -5.32 -32.51
C ASP A 973 -60.68 -4.75 -32.78
N LEU A 974 -60.45 -3.48 -32.42
CA LEU A 974 -59.15 -2.81 -32.52
C LEU A 974 -58.12 -3.39 -31.53
N ARG A 975 -58.55 -3.76 -30.30
CA ARG A 975 -57.71 -4.45 -29.30
C ARG A 975 -57.24 -5.82 -29.80
N VAL A 976 -58.11 -6.57 -30.48
CA VAL A 976 -57.82 -7.92 -30.99
C VAL A 976 -56.90 -7.87 -32.21
N SER A 977 -57.13 -6.94 -33.14
CA SER A 977 -56.26 -6.76 -34.31
C SER A 977 -54.81 -6.42 -33.91
N PHE A 978 -54.64 -5.63 -32.85
CA PHE A 978 -53.32 -5.28 -32.33
C PHE A 978 -52.64 -6.46 -31.64
N LEU A 979 -53.31 -7.14 -30.71
CA LEU A 979 -52.79 -8.33 -30.02
C LEU A 979 -52.36 -9.44 -31.00
N LEU A 980 -53.16 -9.69 -32.04
CA LEU A 980 -52.81 -10.63 -33.10
C LEU A 980 -51.62 -10.14 -33.94
N SER A 981 -51.53 -8.85 -34.27
CA SER A 981 -50.40 -8.29 -35.02
C SER A 981 -49.08 -8.23 -34.24
N SER A 982 -49.13 -8.01 -32.92
CA SER A 982 -47.97 -8.09 -32.03
C SER A 982 -47.47 -9.52 -31.90
N TRP A 983 -48.38 -10.50 -31.91
CA TRP A 983 -48.04 -11.92 -31.88
C TRP A 983 -47.47 -12.43 -33.20
N ASP A 984 -47.99 -11.98 -34.35
CA ASP A 984 -47.39 -12.27 -35.67
C ASP A 984 -45.94 -11.75 -35.78
N CYS A 985 -45.61 -10.65 -35.11
CA CYS A 985 -44.23 -10.15 -35.02
C CYS A 985 -43.34 -10.97 -34.06
N LEU A 986 -43.90 -11.51 -32.95
CA LEU A 986 -43.18 -12.31 -31.96
C LEU A 986 -43.00 -13.77 -32.38
N GLY A 987 -43.95 -14.34 -33.13
CA GLY A 987 -43.98 -15.75 -33.55
C GLY A 987 -43.05 -16.10 -34.72
N GLN A 988 -42.51 -15.12 -35.46
CA GLN A 988 -41.67 -15.36 -36.65
C GLN A 988 -40.17 -15.55 -36.36
N HIS A 989 -39.70 -15.40 -35.12
CA HIS A 989 -38.26 -15.50 -34.82
C HIS A 989 -37.95 -16.38 -33.59
N SER A 990 -37.21 -17.45 -33.82
CA SER A 990 -36.74 -18.41 -32.83
C SER A 990 -35.69 -17.79 -31.88
N PHE A 991 -36.05 -17.44 -30.65
CA PHE A 991 -35.09 -16.95 -29.64
C PHE A 991 -35.12 -17.80 -28.35
N PRO A 992 -33.97 -18.32 -27.86
CA PRO A 992 -33.96 -19.28 -26.73
C PRO A 992 -34.00 -18.66 -25.31
N SER A 993 -33.92 -17.33 -25.15
CA SER A 993 -33.71 -16.67 -23.84
C SER A 993 -34.98 -16.13 -23.16
N LEU A 994 -36.17 -16.46 -23.67
CA LEU A 994 -37.47 -15.85 -23.31
C LEU A 994 -38.35 -16.65 -22.32
N ALA A 995 -37.75 -17.48 -21.48
CA ALA A 995 -38.47 -18.28 -20.48
C ALA A 995 -39.30 -17.47 -19.47
N PHE A 996 -38.91 -16.21 -19.18
CA PHE A 996 -39.56 -15.35 -18.18
C PHE A 996 -40.69 -14.45 -18.75
N ASP A 997 -40.73 -14.21 -20.06
CA ASP A 997 -41.67 -13.25 -20.69
C ASP A 997 -42.97 -13.91 -21.18
N GLN A 998 -42.99 -15.24 -21.34
CA GLN A 998 -44.23 -15.94 -21.65
C GLN A 998 -45.16 -16.05 -20.42
N ASP A 999 -44.62 -15.95 -19.19
CA ASP A 999 -45.37 -15.89 -17.92
C ASP A 999 -46.30 -14.68 -17.81
N THR A 1000 -45.88 -13.51 -18.31
CA THR A 1000 -46.70 -12.28 -18.24
C THR A 1000 -47.73 -12.22 -19.36
N SER A 1001 -47.41 -12.81 -20.52
CA SER A 1001 -48.35 -12.91 -21.64
C SER A 1001 -49.49 -13.89 -21.32
N SER A 1002 -49.19 -15.07 -20.77
CA SER A 1002 -50.20 -16.04 -20.34
C SER A 1002 -51.12 -15.48 -19.25
N SER A 1003 -50.58 -14.71 -18.29
CA SER A 1003 -51.35 -14.09 -17.20
C SER A 1003 -52.34 -13.05 -17.71
N ARG A 1004 -51.94 -12.30 -18.75
CA ARG A 1004 -52.77 -11.27 -19.37
C ARG A 1004 -53.85 -11.85 -20.29
N PHE A 1005 -53.55 -12.92 -21.05
CA PHE A 1005 -54.57 -13.67 -21.80
C PHE A 1005 -55.59 -14.32 -20.87
N CYS A 1006 -55.11 -14.88 -19.75
CA CYS A 1006 -55.92 -15.41 -18.66
C CYS A 1006 -56.96 -14.39 -18.17
N GLY A 1007 -56.58 -13.14 -17.87
CA GLY A 1007 -57.51 -12.09 -17.46
C GLY A 1007 -58.59 -11.71 -18.49
N LEU A 1008 -58.43 -12.05 -19.78
CA LEU A 1008 -59.40 -11.77 -20.84
C LEU A 1008 -60.44 -12.89 -21.04
N ILE A 1009 -60.29 -14.03 -20.36
CA ILE A 1009 -61.24 -15.17 -20.43
C ILE A 1009 -62.65 -14.81 -19.91
N GLN A 1010 -62.73 -13.80 -19.04
CA GLN A 1010 -63.99 -13.31 -18.47
C GLN A 1010 -64.98 -12.79 -19.53
N PHE A 1011 -64.51 -12.35 -20.70
CA PHE A 1011 -65.36 -11.87 -21.78
C PHE A 1011 -65.99 -13.07 -22.54
N GLN A 1012 -67.33 -13.08 -22.72
CA GLN A 1012 -68.06 -14.18 -23.37
C GLN A 1012 -68.03 -14.10 -24.92
N GLY A 1013 -68.35 -15.22 -25.60
CA GLY A 1013 -68.47 -15.31 -27.07
C GLY A 1013 -67.16 -15.63 -27.80
N ASP A 1014 -67.06 -15.27 -29.09
CA ASP A 1014 -65.90 -15.50 -29.98
C ASP A 1014 -64.54 -15.09 -29.37
N MET A 1015 -64.57 -14.10 -28.48
CA MET A 1015 -63.40 -13.62 -27.74
C MET A 1015 -62.79 -14.73 -26.88
N ARG A 1016 -63.63 -15.43 -26.11
CA ARG A 1016 -63.23 -16.50 -25.19
C ARG A 1016 -62.56 -17.65 -25.95
N GLU A 1017 -63.14 -18.04 -27.08
CA GLU A 1017 -62.62 -19.13 -27.92
C GLU A 1017 -61.24 -18.81 -28.50
N LYS A 1018 -61.05 -17.59 -29.01
CA LYS A 1018 -59.75 -17.15 -29.56
C LYS A 1018 -58.67 -17.11 -28.48
N ILE A 1019 -59.01 -16.72 -27.25
CA ILE A 1019 -58.06 -16.68 -26.13
C ILE A 1019 -57.69 -18.10 -25.68
N PHE A 1020 -58.67 -18.99 -25.54
CA PHE A 1020 -58.41 -20.39 -25.21
C PHE A 1020 -57.52 -21.07 -26.24
N PHE A 1021 -57.75 -20.82 -27.53
CA PHE A 1021 -56.90 -21.34 -28.60
C PHE A 1021 -55.43 -20.93 -28.43
N GLN A 1022 -55.17 -19.67 -28.07
CA GLN A 1022 -53.81 -19.18 -27.83
C GLN A 1022 -53.17 -19.76 -26.56
N LEU A 1023 -53.94 -19.90 -25.48
CA LEU A 1023 -53.47 -20.52 -24.25
C LEU A 1023 -53.13 -22.01 -24.45
N PHE A 1024 -53.90 -22.73 -25.28
CA PHE A 1024 -53.58 -24.11 -25.65
C PHE A 1024 -52.30 -24.21 -26.49
N LEU A 1025 -52.04 -23.27 -27.39
CA LEU A 1025 -50.75 -23.22 -28.11
C LEU A 1025 -49.57 -23.02 -27.15
N LEU A 1026 -49.73 -22.19 -26.11
CA LEU A 1026 -48.70 -21.98 -25.08
C LEU A 1026 -48.48 -23.21 -24.19
N LEU A 1027 -49.54 -23.97 -23.88
CA LEU A 1027 -49.43 -25.27 -23.20
C LEU A 1027 -48.69 -26.32 -24.03
N CYS A 1028 -48.58 -26.15 -25.34
CA CYS A 1028 -47.82 -27.03 -26.23
C CYS A 1028 -46.48 -26.43 -26.68
N HIS A 1029 -46.03 -25.32 -26.07
CA HIS A 1029 -44.81 -24.62 -26.46
C HIS A 1029 -43.56 -25.48 -26.24
N PRO A 1030 -42.52 -25.45 -27.11
CA PRO A 1030 -41.35 -26.34 -27.00
C PRO A 1030 -40.54 -26.21 -25.70
N PHE A 1031 -40.59 -25.07 -25.01
CA PHE A 1031 -39.88 -24.84 -23.75
C PHE A 1031 -40.72 -25.23 -22.52
N PRO A 1032 -40.25 -26.13 -21.63
CA PRO A 1032 -41.02 -26.64 -20.49
C PRO A 1032 -41.51 -25.57 -19.50
N ILE A 1033 -40.67 -24.58 -19.20
CA ILE A 1033 -40.99 -23.52 -18.24
C ILE A 1033 -42.24 -22.71 -18.63
N VAL A 1034 -42.44 -22.53 -19.93
CA VAL A 1034 -43.56 -21.79 -20.52
C VAL A 1034 -44.86 -22.56 -20.37
N ARG A 1035 -44.80 -23.86 -20.65
CA ARG A 1035 -45.94 -24.76 -20.48
C ARG A 1035 -46.35 -24.81 -19.02
N LYS A 1036 -45.37 -24.93 -18.11
CA LYS A 1036 -45.59 -25.00 -16.67
C LYS A 1036 -46.25 -23.75 -16.10
N THR A 1037 -45.79 -22.56 -16.48
CA THR A 1037 -46.41 -21.32 -15.98
C THR A 1037 -47.77 -21.08 -16.62
N THR A 1038 -47.92 -21.33 -17.93
CA THR A 1038 -49.23 -21.24 -18.59
C THR A 1038 -50.24 -22.17 -17.93
N ALA A 1039 -49.84 -23.40 -17.60
CA ALA A 1039 -50.70 -24.35 -16.90
C ALA A 1039 -51.10 -23.88 -15.51
N SER A 1040 -50.14 -23.32 -14.75
CA SER A 1040 -50.40 -22.78 -13.41
C SER A 1040 -51.38 -21.60 -13.42
N GLN A 1041 -51.26 -20.71 -14.41
CA GLN A 1041 -52.14 -19.52 -14.51
C GLN A 1041 -53.53 -19.85 -15.07
N VAL A 1042 -53.62 -20.77 -16.04
CA VAL A 1042 -54.92 -21.27 -16.51
C VAL A 1042 -55.64 -21.98 -15.36
N TYR A 1043 -54.90 -22.72 -14.53
CA TYR A 1043 -55.44 -23.36 -13.32
C TYR A 1043 -55.98 -22.33 -12.31
N GLU A 1044 -55.22 -21.28 -11.98
CA GLU A 1044 -55.68 -20.18 -11.10
C GLU A 1044 -56.90 -19.44 -11.65
N MET A 1045 -56.97 -19.24 -12.97
CA MET A 1045 -58.10 -18.60 -13.62
C MET A 1045 -59.37 -19.43 -13.59
N LEU A 1046 -59.27 -20.73 -13.88
CA LEU A 1046 -60.41 -21.64 -13.83
C LEU A 1046 -60.95 -21.81 -12.40
N LEU A 1047 -60.08 -21.66 -11.39
CA LEU A 1047 -60.48 -21.54 -10.00
C LEU A 1047 -61.26 -20.24 -9.71
N THR A 1048 -60.84 -19.13 -10.31
CA THR A 1048 -61.43 -17.80 -10.05
C THR A 1048 -62.74 -17.59 -10.83
N TYR A 1049 -62.84 -18.12 -12.04
CA TYR A 1049 -63.97 -17.98 -12.96
C TYR A 1049 -64.47 -19.37 -13.37
N GLY A 1050 -65.12 -20.06 -12.42
CA GLY A 1050 -65.58 -21.44 -12.58
C GLY A 1050 -66.77 -21.64 -13.53
N ASP A 1051 -67.34 -20.56 -14.07
CA ASP A 1051 -68.43 -20.58 -15.07
C ASP A 1051 -67.92 -20.73 -16.51
N VAL A 1052 -66.60 -20.81 -16.69
CA VAL A 1052 -65.95 -20.79 -18.00
C VAL A 1052 -65.86 -22.20 -18.63
N VAL A 1053 -65.82 -23.25 -17.82
CA VAL A 1053 -65.75 -24.66 -18.24
C VAL A 1053 -66.86 -25.44 -17.57
N ASP A 1054 -67.45 -26.41 -18.27
CA ASP A 1054 -68.51 -27.27 -17.71
C ASP A 1054 -68.03 -27.96 -16.42
N VAL A 1055 -68.82 -27.83 -15.36
CA VAL A 1055 -68.55 -28.36 -14.02
C VAL A 1055 -68.25 -29.86 -14.06
N ALA A 1056 -68.85 -30.60 -15.00
CA ALA A 1056 -68.64 -32.04 -15.15
C ALA A 1056 -67.20 -32.41 -15.56
N VAL A 1057 -66.46 -31.47 -16.16
CA VAL A 1057 -65.10 -31.72 -16.71
C VAL A 1057 -64.04 -30.83 -16.04
N LEU A 1058 -64.46 -29.86 -15.22
CA LEU A 1058 -63.58 -28.90 -14.55
C LEU A 1058 -62.55 -29.61 -13.64
N GLU A 1059 -62.97 -30.58 -12.83
CA GLU A 1059 -62.05 -31.38 -11.99
C GLU A 1059 -60.99 -32.10 -12.83
N GLN A 1060 -61.39 -32.65 -13.98
CA GLN A 1060 -60.48 -33.37 -14.87
C GLN A 1060 -59.48 -32.43 -15.54
N VAL A 1061 -59.93 -31.25 -15.99
CA VAL A 1061 -59.05 -30.23 -16.59
C VAL A 1061 -58.07 -29.69 -15.55
N MET A 1062 -58.54 -29.43 -14.33
CA MET A 1062 -57.68 -28.98 -13.22
C MET A 1062 -56.63 -30.03 -12.83
N ALA A 1063 -57.00 -31.32 -12.80
CA ALA A 1063 -56.05 -32.41 -12.56
C ALA A 1063 -54.99 -32.48 -13.68
N ILE A 1064 -55.39 -32.36 -14.96
CA ILE A 1064 -54.45 -32.35 -16.08
C ILE A 1064 -53.47 -31.17 -15.98
N LEU A 1065 -53.95 -29.97 -15.65
CA LEU A 1065 -53.11 -28.79 -15.54
C LEU A 1065 -52.11 -28.87 -14.36
N SER A 1066 -52.46 -29.56 -13.27
CA SER A 1066 -51.63 -29.67 -12.07
C SER A 1066 -50.70 -30.90 -12.04
N ASP A 1067 -51.18 -32.07 -12.48
CA ASP A 1067 -50.45 -33.34 -12.37
C ASP A 1067 -49.52 -33.62 -13.56
N THR A 1068 -49.71 -32.91 -14.68
CA THR A 1068 -48.83 -33.06 -15.85
C THR A 1068 -47.49 -32.38 -15.58
N ASN A 1069 -46.37 -33.09 -15.85
CA ASN A 1069 -45.02 -32.52 -15.76
C ASN A 1069 -44.71 -31.72 -17.03
N TRP A 1070 -45.23 -30.49 -17.07
CA TRP A 1070 -45.18 -29.55 -18.20
C TRP A 1070 -43.77 -29.13 -18.60
#